data_AF-A0A520F2P0-F1
#
_entry.id   AF-A0A520F2P0-F1
#
_cell.length_a   1.000
_cell.length_b   1.000
_cell.length_c   1.000
_cell.angle_alpha   90.00
_cell.angle_beta   90.00
_cell.angle_gamma   90.00
#
_symmetry.space_group_name_H-M   'P 1'
#
loop_
_entity.id
_entity.type
_entity.pdbx_description
1 polymer ?
#
loop_
_entity_poly.entity_id
_entity_poly.type
_entity_poly.pdbx_seq_one_letter_code
_entity_poly.pdbx_strand_id
1 'polypeptide(L)'
;MCPKNPSPALLQPFTFGGRTDAAWLPSHTAGIGDSRVDDGDVKRYPARPKRRCRWPGPLFALLAATVVVVLAYGACSRDQQPRIAIPEGIPPGPGAATPPMDINAPGRSADQLHEWSAGLADSIGVGDTALEAYGYAAAVMAETRPECGIGWTTLAGIASVESRHGTHAGSTVGPTGQVTPEIRGIPLDGGPGVAEIPDTDGGAMDGDPVHDRAMGPLQFIPETWNRWGVDANGDGVADADNIDDASLTAARYLCERGGDLAAPDGWQSALMAYNLSGEYLTLVRDRASAYSVGNQQVSIIEQVGAREILDSRGNPTVEVEVLLDDGSFARAAVPSGASTGEHEAVELRDGGDRYNGKGVEKAVEAVLSEIAPAIIGIDATEQRTVDQALLDADGTPDKSRLGANALLGASLAVARAAAESSGLDLFRYVGGPNAHVLPVPMMNILNGGAHADTGVDVQEFMVAPIGAATFKESLRWGAEVYHALKAVLKEKGLATGLGDEGGFAPDVAGTKEALDLISVAIGKTGLVLGTDVALALDVAATEFYTDGTGYKFEGSNRTAAEMTAFYTELVDAYPIVSIEDPLDEDDWDGWVALTDQIGNKVQLVGDDLFVTNPERLEEGIVKGAANALLVKVNQIGTLTETLDAVDLAHRNGYKTMMSHRSGETEDTTIADLAVAVGSGQIKTGAPARSERVAKYNQLLRIEENLGDAARYAGEVAFPRFAFEG
;
A
#
# COMPACT_ATOMS: atom_id res chain seq x y z
N MET A 1 -60.00 8.75 -5.53
CA MET A 1 -60.08 7.35 -6.00
C MET A 1 -58.66 6.78 -5.97
N CYS A 2 -58.34 5.92 -5.00
CA CYS A 2 -57.14 5.08 -5.01
C CYS A 2 -57.34 3.88 -5.94
N PRO A 3 -56.25 3.34 -6.53
CA PRO A 3 -55.78 1.99 -6.19
C PRO A 3 -54.23 1.87 -6.29
N LYS A 4 -53.48 0.84 -5.86
CA LYS A 4 -53.65 -0.41 -5.09
C LYS A 4 -52.21 -0.93 -4.84
N ASN A 5 -51.94 -1.48 -3.65
CA ASN A 5 -50.79 -2.37 -3.37
C ASN A 5 -50.90 -3.69 -4.15
N PRO A 6 -49.76 -4.41 -4.31
CA PRO A 6 -49.69 -5.72 -3.68
C PRO A 6 -48.36 -6.04 -2.95
N SER A 7 -48.47 -7.00 -2.04
CA SER A 7 -47.56 -7.55 -1.02
C SER A 7 -46.30 -8.30 -1.54
N PRO A 8 -45.33 -8.63 -0.65
CA PRO A 8 -44.01 -9.18 -1.00
C PRO A 8 -43.99 -10.72 -1.02
N ALA A 9 -43.10 -11.29 -1.84
CA ALA A 9 -42.87 -12.73 -1.93
C ALA A 9 -41.43 -13.10 -1.50
N LEU A 10 -41.39 -14.07 -0.59
CA LEU A 10 -40.30 -14.86 -0.04
C LEU A 10 -39.14 -15.19 -0.99
N LEU A 11 -37.90 -15.00 -0.51
CA LEU A 11 -36.68 -15.63 -1.04
C LEU A 11 -36.28 -16.78 -0.10
N GLN A 12 -36.13 -17.97 -0.69
CA GLN A 12 -35.59 -19.18 -0.04
C GLN A 12 -34.05 -19.21 -0.17
N PRO A 13 -33.32 -19.74 0.82
CA PRO A 13 -31.88 -19.96 0.73
C PRO A 13 -31.52 -21.26 -0.01
N PHE A 14 -30.48 -21.20 -0.84
CA PHE A 14 -29.89 -22.33 -1.54
C PHE A 14 -29.00 -23.16 -0.58
N THR A 15 -29.26 -24.47 -0.55
CA THR A 15 -28.48 -25.49 0.17
C THR A 15 -27.39 -26.09 -0.75
N PHE A 16 -26.14 -26.16 -0.28
CA PHE A 16 -25.11 -27.02 -0.88
C PHE A 16 -25.18 -28.43 -0.27
N GLY A 17 -25.38 -29.44 -1.14
CA GLY A 17 -25.37 -30.85 -0.78
C GLY A 17 -23.98 -31.45 -0.91
N GLY A 18 -23.53 -32.16 0.13
CA GLY A 18 -22.31 -32.96 0.10
C GLY A 18 -22.48 -34.30 -0.60
N ARG A 19 -21.36 -34.86 -1.07
CA ARG A 19 -21.12 -36.31 -1.15
C ARG A 19 -19.64 -36.60 -0.92
N THR A 20 -19.42 -37.45 0.06
CA THR A 20 -18.21 -38.23 0.35
C THR A 20 -17.96 -39.28 -0.73
N ASP A 21 -16.71 -39.69 -0.94
CA ASP A 21 -16.27 -41.09 -0.82
C ASP A 21 -14.73 -41.22 -0.92
N ALA A 22 -14.20 -42.12 -0.10
CA ALA A 22 -12.80 -42.38 0.19
C ALA A 22 -12.13 -43.38 -0.77
N ALA A 23 -10.78 -43.42 -0.82
CA ALA A 23 -9.94 -44.63 -0.65
C ALA A 23 -8.48 -44.51 -1.17
N TRP A 24 -7.54 -44.86 -0.27
CA TRP A 24 -6.31 -45.67 -0.46
C TRP A 24 -5.01 -45.14 -1.14
N LEU A 25 -3.93 -45.14 -0.32
CA LEU A 25 -2.47 -45.22 -0.57
C LEU A 25 -2.07 -46.42 -1.49
N PRO A 26 -0.82 -46.56 -2.04
CA PRO A 26 0.47 -46.20 -1.39
C PRO A 26 1.69 -45.77 -2.25
N SER A 27 2.70 -45.27 -1.52
CA SER A 27 4.15 -45.19 -1.76
C SER A 27 4.77 -45.95 -2.95
N HIS A 28 5.75 -45.34 -3.63
CA HIS A 28 6.93 -46.03 -4.19
C HIS A 28 8.19 -45.15 -4.15
N THR A 29 9.21 -45.67 -3.46
CA THR A 29 10.63 -45.32 -3.51
C THR A 29 11.32 -45.92 -4.73
N ALA A 30 12.11 -45.13 -5.46
CA ALA A 30 13.30 -45.52 -6.25
C ALA A 30 13.92 -44.21 -6.76
N GLY A 31 15.22 -43.99 -6.90
CA GLY A 31 16.38 -44.87 -6.82
C GLY A 31 17.55 -44.07 -7.41
N ILE A 32 18.68 -44.18 -6.73
CA ILE A 32 20.04 -43.72 -7.03
C ILE A 32 20.38 -43.69 -8.52
N GLY A 33 21.01 -42.59 -8.96
CA GLY A 33 21.76 -42.49 -10.21
C GLY A 33 22.97 -41.57 -10.03
N ASP A 34 24.11 -42.18 -9.69
CA ASP A 34 25.44 -41.57 -9.62
C ASP A 34 25.99 -41.32 -11.04
N SER A 35 26.46 -40.11 -11.31
CA SER A 35 27.45 -39.87 -12.37
C SER A 35 28.29 -38.63 -12.06
N ARG A 36 29.52 -38.90 -11.61
CA ARG A 36 30.69 -38.01 -11.59
C ARG A 36 30.97 -37.34 -12.94
N VAL A 37 31.76 -36.27 -12.86
CA VAL A 37 32.65 -35.58 -13.85
C VAL A 37 32.41 -34.07 -13.66
N ASP A 38 33.36 -33.16 -13.43
CA ASP A 38 34.82 -33.15 -13.42
C ASP A 38 35.27 -31.95 -12.56
N ASP A 39 36.44 -32.08 -11.89
CA ASP A 39 37.15 -30.97 -11.23
C ASP A 39 37.86 -30.10 -12.28
N GLY A 40 37.70 -28.78 -12.19
CA GLY A 40 38.35 -27.82 -13.09
C GLY A 40 38.59 -26.45 -12.45
N ASP A 41 39.80 -26.28 -11.90
CA ASP A 41 40.60 -25.04 -11.82
C ASP A 41 39.97 -23.74 -11.27
N VAL A 42 40.17 -23.48 -9.97
CA VAL A 42 40.18 -22.11 -9.41
C VAL A 42 41.60 -21.72 -9.00
N LYS A 43 42.25 -20.88 -9.83
CA LYS A 43 43.52 -20.22 -9.50
C LYS A 43 43.29 -19.06 -8.52
N ARG A 44 43.99 -19.09 -7.39
CA ARG A 44 44.11 -18.00 -6.41
C ARG A 44 45.44 -17.24 -6.53
N TYR A 45 45.37 -15.98 -6.06
CA TYR A 45 46.42 -15.06 -5.55
C TYR A 45 46.99 -13.99 -6.51
N PRO A 46 47.45 -12.80 -6.03
CA PRO A 46 47.42 -12.24 -4.65
C PRO A 46 46.91 -10.78 -4.54
N ALA A 47 46.70 -10.34 -3.30
CA ALA A 47 46.34 -8.97 -2.92
C ALA A 47 47.56 -8.06 -2.60
N ARG A 48 47.32 -6.73 -2.72
CA ARG A 48 47.97 -5.51 -2.11
C ARG A 48 48.52 -4.53 -3.16
N PRO A 49 48.63 -3.18 -2.90
CA PRO A 49 48.58 -2.49 -1.59
C PRO A 49 47.71 -1.20 -1.53
N LYS A 50 47.22 -0.85 -0.32
CA LYS A 50 46.68 0.50 0.00
C LYS A 50 47.82 1.49 0.26
N ARG A 51 47.76 2.67 -0.37
CA ARG A 51 48.67 3.81 -0.16
C ARG A 51 48.25 4.64 1.06
N ARG A 52 49.26 5.17 1.76
CA ARG A 52 49.21 6.09 2.91
C ARG A 52 48.94 7.53 2.48
N CYS A 53 48.31 8.33 3.35
CA CYS A 53 48.65 9.75 3.55
C CYS A 53 48.54 10.13 5.04
N ARG A 54 49.44 11.04 5.46
CA ARG A 54 49.75 11.53 6.83
C ARG A 54 48.93 12.81 7.14
N TRP A 55 48.30 12.95 8.33
CA TRP A 55 48.62 13.78 9.55
C TRP A 55 48.78 15.30 9.35
N PRO A 56 48.52 16.21 10.34
CA PRO A 56 48.41 16.06 11.83
C PRO A 56 47.14 16.72 12.48
N GLY A 57 46.62 16.44 13.69
CA GLY A 57 47.14 16.48 15.09
C GLY A 57 46.91 17.87 15.76
N PRO A 58 46.88 18.05 17.12
CA PRO A 58 46.66 17.14 18.25
C PRO A 58 45.89 17.76 19.49
N LEU A 59 45.89 17.02 20.63
CA LEU A 59 45.61 17.37 22.05
C LEU A 59 44.15 17.17 22.54
N PHE A 60 43.84 16.26 23.48
CA PHE A 60 44.41 16.11 24.83
C PHE A 60 44.30 14.69 25.42
N ALA A 61 45.26 14.37 26.29
CA ALA A 61 45.44 13.23 27.22
C ALA A 61 44.36 13.17 28.35
N LEU A 62 44.17 12.18 29.24
CA LEU A 62 44.85 10.96 29.71
C LEU A 62 43.82 10.19 30.57
N LEU A 63 43.74 8.85 30.53
CA LEU A 63 43.81 7.90 31.67
C LEU A 63 43.19 6.53 31.35
N ALA A 64 44.00 5.51 31.59
CA ALA A 64 43.74 4.09 31.43
C ALA A 64 43.02 3.51 32.66
N ALA A 65 42.21 2.45 32.47
CA ALA A 65 42.57 1.11 32.97
C ALA A 65 41.50 0.03 32.66
N THR A 66 42.01 -1.08 32.12
CA THR A 66 41.57 -2.49 32.24
C THR A 66 40.53 -3.08 31.28
N VAL A 67 40.97 -4.19 30.70
CA VAL A 67 40.39 -5.04 29.66
C VAL A 67 39.53 -6.14 30.28
N VAL A 68 38.35 -6.40 29.72
CA VAL A 68 37.82 -7.75 29.52
C VAL A 68 37.23 -7.83 28.11
N VAL A 69 37.74 -8.77 27.33
CA VAL A 69 37.28 -9.12 25.97
C VAL A 69 36.05 -10.01 26.10
N VAL A 70 34.92 -9.58 25.52
CA VAL A 70 33.88 -10.46 25.00
C VAL A 70 33.51 -9.93 23.61
N LEU A 71 33.56 -10.82 22.62
CA LEU A 71 33.15 -10.58 21.24
C LEU A 71 31.68 -10.16 21.19
N ALA A 72 31.41 -8.94 20.75
CA ALA A 72 30.07 -8.48 20.37
C ALA A 72 30.10 -8.13 18.88
N TYR A 73 29.37 -8.90 18.07
CA TYR A 73 28.91 -8.48 16.76
C TYR A 73 27.92 -7.32 16.99
N GLY A 74 28.19 -6.18 16.35
CA GLY A 74 27.29 -5.04 16.39
C GLY A 74 26.11 -5.24 15.44
N ALA A 75 24.90 -5.06 15.95
CA ALA A 75 23.80 -4.50 15.21
C ALA A 75 23.51 -3.12 15.82
N CYS A 76 23.68 -2.09 15.02
CA CYS A 76 23.39 -0.70 15.37
C CYS A 76 21.88 -0.46 15.16
N SER A 77 21.23 0.01 16.23
CA SER A 77 20.05 0.87 16.33
C SER A 77 19.20 1.14 15.07
N ARG A 78 17.93 0.70 15.11
CA ARG A 78 16.80 1.43 14.51
C ARG A 78 16.27 2.42 15.54
N ASP A 79 16.48 3.71 15.29
CA ASP A 79 15.67 4.80 15.87
C ASP A 79 14.41 4.93 15.01
N GLN A 80 13.22 4.84 15.63
CA GLN A 80 12.01 5.55 15.20
C GLN A 80 10.92 5.48 16.30
N GLN A 81 10.41 6.64 16.70
CA GLN A 81 9.19 6.85 17.48
C GLN A 81 8.38 8.00 16.83
N PRO A 82 7.04 8.10 17.03
CA PRO A 82 6.22 7.26 17.89
C PRO A 82 5.03 6.59 17.17
N ARG A 83 5.01 5.25 17.16
CA ARG A 83 3.89 4.54 17.81
C ARG A 83 3.85 5.06 19.25
N ILE A 84 2.76 4.95 20.01
CA ILE A 84 2.99 4.88 21.46
C ILE A 84 3.75 3.56 21.65
N ALA A 85 5.08 3.61 21.51
CA ALA A 85 5.97 2.50 21.68
C ALA A 85 5.99 2.29 23.17
N ILE A 86 5.10 1.42 23.63
CA ILE A 86 5.10 0.97 25.00
C ILE A 86 6.36 0.14 25.11
N PRO A 87 7.36 0.60 25.88
CA PRO A 87 8.62 -0.10 26.02
C PRO A 87 8.35 -1.57 26.36
N GLU A 88 9.18 -2.47 25.83
CA GLU A 88 9.12 -3.88 26.24
C GLU A 88 9.21 -3.96 27.77
N GLY A 89 8.28 -4.71 28.36
CA GLY A 89 8.14 -4.76 29.80
C GLY A 89 7.52 -3.49 30.41
N ILE A 90 6.59 -2.80 29.75
CA ILE A 90 5.62 -1.93 30.43
C ILE A 90 4.23 -2.56 30.29
N PRO A 91 3.57 -2.94 31.40
CA PRO A 91 2.21 -3.41 31.38
C PRO A 91 1.26 -2.36 30.79
N PRO A 92 0.17 -2.78 30.14
CA PRO A 92 -0.84 -1.84 29.64
C PRO A 92 -1.37 -0.97 30.78
N GLY A 93 -1.65 0.29 30.48
CA GLY A 93 -2.24 1.22 31.45
C GLY A 93 -3.61 0.69 31.96
N PRO A 94 -4.03 1.09 33.18
CA PRO A 94 -5.27 0.58 33.78
C PRO A 94 -6.55 1.03 33.05
N GLY A 95 -6.44 1.91 32.05
CA GLY A 95 -7.58 2.50 31.34
C GLY A 95 -8.42 3.42 32.21
N ALA A 96 -9.66 3.71 31.76
CA ALA A 96 -10.63 4.43 32.56
C ALA A 96 -10.94 3.66 33.84
N ALA A 97 -10.90 4.32 35.00
CA ALA A 97 -11.17 3.68 36.28
C ALA A 97 -12.60 3.16 36.34
N THR A 98 -12.78 1.91 36.76
CA THR A 98 -14.10 1.33 37.02
C THR A 98 -14.74 2.00 38.24
N PRO A 99 -16.03 2.34 38.19
CA PRO A 99 -16.76 2.87 39.34
C PRO A 99 -16.78 1.88 40.52
N PRO A 100 -16.87 2.36 41.77
CA PRO A 100 -17.17 1.51 42.90
C PRO A 100 -18.50 0.76 42.72
N MET A 101 -18.52 -0.53 43.03
CA MET A 101 -19.69 -1.40 42.88
C MET A 101 -19.80 -2.38 44.06
N ASP A 102 -21.00 -2.92 44.31
CA ASP A 102 -21.18 -4.03 45.24
C ASP A 102 -20.97 -5.35 44.50
N ILE A 103 -19.83 -6.00 44.73
CA ILE A 103 -19.48 -7.27 44.06
C ILE A 103 -20.28 -8.48 44.57
N ASN A 104 -21.07 -8.32 45.64
CA ASN A 104 -21.91 -9.37 46.21
C ASN A 104 -23.41 -9.11 45.96
N ALA A 105 -23.74 -8.18 45.06
CA ALA A 105 -25.12 -7.87 44.73
C ALA A 105 -25.82 -9.08 44.09
N PRO A 106 -27.12 -9.28 44.36
CA PRO A 106 -27.88 -10.37 43.75
C PRO A 106 -28.06 -10.15 42.23
N GLY A 107 -27.86 -11.21 41.45
CA GLY A 107 -27.90 -11.16 39.98
C GLY A 107 -26.54 -10.79 39.37
N ARG A 108 -26.55 -10.43 38.08
CA ARG A 108 -25.33 -10.05 37.35
C ARG A 108 -24.78 -8.72 37.89
N SER A 109 -23.81 -8.81 38.79
CA SER A 109 -23.22 -7.64 39.44
C SER A 109 -22.57 -6.66 38.45
N ALA A 110 -22.12 -7.16 37.29
CA ALA A 110 -21.56 -6.37 36.19
C ALA A 110 -22.54 -5.32 35.62
N ASP A 111 -23.85 -5.52 35.74
CA ASP A 111 -24.87 -4.55 35.26
C ASP A 111 -24.75 -3.18 35.95
N GLN A 112 -24.14 -3.11 37.14
CA GLN A 112 -23.88 -1.84 37.83
C GLN A 112 -22.90 -0.94 37.06
N LEU A 113 -22.15 -1.50 36.12
CA LEU A 113 -21.16 -0.79 35.30
C LEU A 113 -21.76 -0.23 34.00
N HIS A 114 -23.06 -0.39 33.76
CA HIS A 114 -23.69 -0.01 32.48
C HIS A 114 -23.48 1.47 32.08
N GLU A 115 -23.58 2.40 33.03
CA GLU A 115 -23.34 3.82 32.73
C GLU A 115 -21.87 4.09 32.36
N TRP A 116 -20.94 3.33 32.94
CA TRP A 116 -19.50 3.44 32.65
C TRP A 116 -19.15 2.79 31.31
N SER A 117 -19.70 1.60 31.03
CA SER A 117 -19.50 0.92 29.75
C SER A 117 -20.11 1.73 28.61
N ALA A 118 -21.35 2.22 28.72
CA ALA A 118 -21.99 3.01 27.67
C ALA A 118 -21.23 4.31 27.33
N GLY A 119 -20.45 4.87 28.28
CA GLY A 119 -19.61 6.04 28.04
C GLY A 119 -18.30 5.75 27.31
N LEU A 120 -17.93 4.48 27.14
CA LEU A 120 -16.64 4.04 26.62
C LEU A 120 -16.80 3.07 25.43
N ALA A 121 -17.71 2.12 25.52
CA ALA A 121 -17.96 0.98 24.63
C ALA A 121 -17.88 1.36 23.15
N ASP A 122 -18.68 2.35 22.73
CA ASP A 122 -18.69 2.84 21.34
C ASP A 122 -17.34 3.42 20.92
N SER A 123 -16.71 4.22 21.79
CA SER A 123 -15.42 4.87 21.50
C SER A 123 -14.25 3.89 21.44
N ILE A 124 -14.42 2.71 22.07
CA ILE A 124 -13.42 1.68 22.13
C ILE A 124 -13.83 0.37 21.45
N GLY A 125 -14.87 0.36 20.62
CA GLY A 125 -15.34 -0.81 19.86
C GLY A 125 -15.52 -2.11 20.66
N VAL A 126 -15.89 -2.01 21.94
CA VAL A 126 -16.21 -3.16 22.80
C VAL A 126 -17.69 -3.10 23.15
N GLY A 127 -18.44 -4.18 22.94
CA GLY A 127 -19.86 -4.21 23.33
C GLY A 127 -20.06 -4.00 24.84
N ASP A 128 -21.12 -3.30 25.23
CA ASP A 128 -21.40 -2.91 26.62
C ASP A 128 -21.28 -4.09 27.60
N THR A 129 -21.95 -5.20 27.31
CA THR A 129 -21.94 -6.40 28.16
C THR A 129 -20.53 -6.95 28.37
N ALA A 130 -19.71 -6.98 27.31
CA ALA A 130 -18.34 -7.47 27.38
C ALA A 130 -17.46 -6.53 28.23
N LEU A 131 -17.62 -5.22 28.04
CA LEU A 131 -16.87 -4.22 28.81
C LEU A 131 -17.25 -4.25 30.29
N GLU A 132 -18.54 -4.41 30.60
CA GLU A 132 -19.06 -4.63 31.96
C GLU A 132 -18.43 -5.88 32.60
N ALA A 133 -18.33 -6.99 31.86
CA ALA A 133 -17.70 -8.23 32.33
C ALA A 133 -16.21 -8.03 32.69
N TYR A 134 -15.44 -7.35 31.83
CA TYR A 134 -14.03 -7.05 32.09
C TYR A 134 -13.86 -6.11 33.28
N GLY A 135 -14.70 -5.08 33.37
CA GLY A 135 -14.70 -4.12 34.47
C GLY A 135 -15.03 -4.79 35.82
N TYR A 136 -16.03 -5.66 35.83
CA TYR A 136 -16.43 -6.44 37.00
C TYR A 136 -15.31 -7.39 37.45
N ALA A 137 -14.72 -8.16 36.53
CA ALA A 137 -13.62 -9.06 36.85
C ALA A 137 -12.42 -8.34 37.46
N ALA A 138 -12.05 -7.17 36.93
CA ALA A 138 -11.01 -6.32 37.49
C ALA A 138 -11.38 -5.78 38.88
N ALA A 139 -12.63 -5.35 39.09
CA ALA A 139 -13.12 -4.86 40.38
C ALA A 139 -13.08 -5.95 41.46
N VAL A 140 -13.52 -7.18 41.14
CA VAL A 140 -13.45 -8.32 42.06
C VAL A 140 -12.00 -8.63 42.43
N MET A 141 -11.06 -8.59 41.48
CA MET A 141 -9.64 -8.80 41.79
C MET A 141 -9.05 -7.67 42.64
N ALA A 142 -9.44 -6.42 42.40
CA ALA A 142 -9.01 -5.30 43.22
C ALA A 142 -9.47 -5.42 44.69
N GLU A 143 -10.65 -6.00 44.94
CA GLU A 143 -11.15 -6.24 46.30
C GLU A 143 -10.55 -7.49 46.95
N THR A 144 -10.46 -8.59 46.21
CA THR A 144 -10.10 -9.91 46.76
C THR A 144 -8.60 -10.21 46.72
N ARG A 145 -7.85 -9.60 45.80
CA ARG A 145 -6.39 -9.74 45.60
C ARG A 145 -5.78 -8.41 45.12
N PRO A 146 -5.77 -7.37 45.96
CA PRO A 146 -5.30 -6.03 45.56
C PRO A 146 -3.84 -5.99 45.09
N GLU A 147 -3.00 -6.93 45.55
CA GLU A 147 -1.62 -7.09 45.12
C GLU A 147 -1.48 -7.54 43.66
N CYS A 148 -2.56 -8.03 43.03
CA CYS A 148 -2.51 -8.47 41.64
C CYS A 148 -2.42 -7.32 40.65
N GLY A 149 -3.14 -6.22 40.88
CA GLY A 149 -3.07 -5.04 40.01
C GLY A 149 -3.55 -5.25 38.55
N ILE A 150 -4.29 -6.32 38.24
CA ILE A 150 -4.83 -6.55 36.89
C ILE A 150 -5.84 -5.47 36.50
N GLY A 151 -5.67 -4.88 35.31
CA GLY A 151 -6.62 -3.94 34.72
C GLY A 151 -7.62 -4.61 33.78
N TRP A 152 -8.82 -4.04 33.64
CA TRP A 152 -9.84 -4.51 32.69
C TRP A 152 -9.32 -4.50 31.24
N THR A 153 -8.39 -3.60 30.92
CA THR A 153 -7.73 -3.49 29.61
C THR A 153 -6.94 -4.75 29.24
N THR A 154 -6.37 -5.47 30.21
CA THR A 154 -5.67 -6.74 29.97
C THR A 154 -6.66 -7.83 29.54
N LEU A 155 -7.80 -7.92 30.22
CA LEU A 155 -8.87 -8.87 29.88
C LEU A 155 -9.48 -8.55 28.52
N ALA A 156 -9.72 -7.26 28.24
CA ALA A 156 -10.18 -6.80 26.93
C ALA A 156 -9.14 -7.13 25.83
N GLY A 157 -7.85 -6.92 26.08
CA GLY A 157 -6.78 -7.27 25.15
C GLY A 157 -6.76 -8.76 24.80
N ILE A 158 -6.88 -9.62 25.81
CA ILE A 158 -6.98 -11.08 25.61
C ILE A 158 -8.22 -11.40 24.78
N ALA A 159 -9.41 -11.00 25.24
CA ALA A 159 -10.66 -11.32 24.55
C ALA A 159 -10.72 -10.75 23.12
N SER A 160 -10.06 -9.62 22.85
CA SER A 160 -9.90 -9.05 21.51
C SER A 160 -9.14 -10.01 20.59
N VAL A 161 -7.98 -10.47 21.04
CA VAL A 161 -7.10 -11.39 20.30
C VAL A 161 -7.74 -12.77 20.14
N GLU A 162 -8.40 -13.27 21.18
CA GLU A 162 -8.98 -14.61 21.20
C GLU A 162 -10.25 -14.73 20.35
N SER A 163 -11.13 -13.73 20.39
CA SER A 163 -12.48 -13.89 19.84
C SER A 163 -13.18 -12.61 19.41
N ARG A 164 -12.44 -11.50 19.27
CA ARG A 164 -13.03 -10.16 19.06
C ARG A 164 -14.11 -9.84 20.12
N HIS A 165 -13.80 -10.08 21.39
CA HIS A 165 -14.73 -9.90 22.52
C HIS A 165 -16.00 -10.76 22.44
N GLY A 166 -15.90 -11.98 21.92
CA GLY A 166 -17.03 -12.90 21.79
C GLY A 166 -17.87 -12.70 20.52
N THR A 167 -17.38 -11.96 19.52
CA THR A 167 -18.10 -11.74 18.26
C THR A 167 -17.52 -12.49 17.06
N HIS A 168 -16.51 -13.34 17.28
CA HIS A 168 -15.90 -14.13 16.22
C HIS A 168 -16.89 -15.14 15.58
N ALA A 169 -16.68 -15.43 14.29
CA ALA A 169 -17.46 -16.42 13.51
C ALA A 169 -18.99 -16.22 13.52
N GLY A 170 -19.45 -14.96 13.58
CA GLY A 170 -20.88 -14.62 13.61
C GLY A 170 -21.53 -14.78 15.00
N SER A 171 -20.72 -15.01 16.03
CA SER A 171 -21.16 -15.03 17.42
C SER A 171 -21.52 -13.63 17.91
N THR A 172 -22.38 -13.57 18.91
CA THR A 172 -22.78 -12.32 19.56
C THR A 172 -22.85 -12.52 21.06
N VAL A 173 -22.46 -11.48 21.81
CA VAL A 173 -22.61 -11.45 23.27
C VAL A 173 -24.02 -10.97 23.61
N GLY A 174 -24.82 -11.85 24.21
CA GLY A 174 -26.16 -11.53 24.68
C GLY A 174 -26.16 -10.65 25.93
N PRO A 175 -27.33 -10.12 26.33
CA PRO A 175 -27.45 -9.25 27.51
C PRO A 175 -27.14 -9.94 28.84
N THR A 176 -27.12 -11.28 28.89
CA THR A 176 -26.77 -12.07 30.08
C THR A 176 -25.32 -12.55 30.06
N GLY A 177 -24.51 -12.04 29.13
CA GLY A 177 -23.12 -12.46 28.92
C GLY A 177 -22.94 -13.72 28.07
N GLN A 178 -24.02 -14.43 27.73
CA GLN A 178 -23.94 -15.64 26.90
C GLN A 178 -23.48 -15.32 25.48
N VAL A 179 -22.47 -16.04 25.00
CA VAL A 179 -22.02 -15.96 23.60
C VAL A 179 -22.79 -16.97 22.75
N THR A 180 -23.37 -16.55 21.63
CA THR A 180 -24.14 -17.42 20.73
C THR A 180 -23.93 -17.07 19.25
N PRO A 181 -23.68 -18.07 18.37
CA PRO A 181 -23.30 -19.45 18.70
C PRO A 181 -22.05 -19.53 19.59
N GLU A 182 -21.84 -20.67 20.23
CA GLU A 182 -20.65 -20.92 21.06
C GLU A 182 -19.38 -20.86 20.21
N ILE A 183 -18.29 -20.35 20.79
CA ILE A 183 -17.01 -20.24 20.10
C ILE A 183 -16.15 -21.45 20.48
N ARG A 184 -15.70 -22.20 19.47
CA ARG A 184 -14.81 -23.35 19.63
C ARG A 184 -13.59 -23.17 18.76
N GLY A 185 -12.41 -23.28 19.37
CA GLY A 185 -11.13 -23.25 18.69
C GLY A 185 -10.92 -24.48 17.80
N ILE A 186 -9.78 -24.48 17.11
CA ILE A 186 -9.31 -25.65 16.36
C ILE A 186 -8.98 -26.81 17.33
N PRO A 187 -9.05 -28.08 16.88
CA PRO A 187 -8.52 -29.20 17.63
C PRO A 187 -7.06 -28.99 17.99
N LEU A 188 -6.70 -29.24 19.24
CA LEU A 188 -5.32 -29.19 19.71
C LEU A 188 -4.61 -30.52 19.40
N ASP A 189 -4.36 -30.78 18.12
CA ASP A 189 -3.92 -32.08 17.59
C ASP A 189 -2.41 -32.18 17.30
N GLY A 190 -1.63 -31.16 17.65
CA GLY A 190 -0.19 -31.11 17.38
C GLY A 190 0.20 -30.74 15.95
N GLY A 191 -0.73 -30.23 15.14
CA GLY A 191 -0.45 -29.66 13.82
C GLY A 191 0.53 -28.47 13.85
N PRO A 192 0.99 -27.97 12.69
CA PRO A 192 1.92 -26.86 12.62
C PRO A 192 1.41 -25.61 13.37
N GLY A 193 2.10 -25.21 14.43
CA GLY A 193 1.72 -24.06 15.26
C GLY A 193 0.63 -24.34 16.31
N VAL A 194 0.19 -25.59 16.45
CA VAL A 194 -0.88 -26.01 17.38
C VAL A 194 -0.31 -26.94 18.44
N ALA A 195 -0.65 -26.71 19.71
CA ALA A 195 -0.27 -27.63 20.78
C ALA A 195 -1.01 -28.97 20.66
N GLU A 196 -0.37 -30.08 21.03
CA GLU A 196 -1.05 -31.39 21.16
C GLU A 196 -1.61 -31.52 22.58
N ILE A 197 -2.93 -31.48 22.72
CA ILE A 197 -3.65 -31.67 23.99
C ILE A 197 -4.72 -32.77 23.77
N PRO A 198 -4.50 -33.98 24.28
CA PRO A 198 -5.50 -35.05 24.24
C PRO A 198 -6.79 -34.65 24.97
N ASP A 199 -7.94 -35.16 24.52
CA ASP A 199 -9.23 -34.96 25.19
C ASP A 199 -9.17 -35.28 26.69
N THR A 200 -9.59 -34.33 27.51
CA THR A 200 -9.52 -34.41 28.98
C THR A 200 -10.85 -34.71 29.65
N ASP A 201 -11.98 -34.62 28.95
CA ASP A 201 -13.32 -34.73 29.54
C ASP A 201 -14.32 -35.61 28.76
N GLY A 202 -13.91 -36.22 27.65
CA GLY A 202 -14.77 -37.03 26.80
C GLY A 202 -15.56 -36.23 25.78
N GLY A 203 -15.12 -35.02 25.43
CA GLY A 203 -15.85 -34.04 24.62
C GLY A 203 -17.07 -33.45 25.32
N ALA A 204 -17.07 -33.45 26.66
CA ALA A 204 -18.22 -33.04 27.47
C ALA A 204 -18.45 -31.53 27.46
N MET A 205 -17.38 -30.73 27.40
CA MET A 205 -17.46 -29.27 27.38
C MET A 205 -17.33 -28.68 25.96
N ASP A 206 -16.45 -29.22 25.12
CA ASP A 206 -16.14 -28.64 23.80
C ASP A 206 -16.75 -29.40 22.61
N GLY A 207 -17.32 -30.58 22.84
CA GLY A 207 -17.95 -31.44 21.85
C GLY A 207 -16.99 -32.30 21.01
N ASP A 208 -15.68 -32.32 21.30
CA ASP A 208 -14.68 -33.11 20.56
C ASP A 208 -14.16 -34.29 21.41
N PRO A 209 -14.50 -35.55 21.07
CA PRO A 209 -14.10 -36.70 21.89
C PRO A 209 -12.69 -37.21 21.59
N VAL A 210 -11.85 -36.44 20.88
CA VAL A 210 -10.52 -36.87 20.42
C VAL A 210 -9.42 -35.95 20.94
N HIS A 211 -9.55 -34.64 20.74
CA HIS A 211 -8.61 -33.64 21.25
C HIS A 211 -9.39 -32.46 21.83
N ASP A 212 -8.86 -31.87 22.89
CA ASP A 212 -9.46 -30.67 23.47
C ASP A 212 -9.44 -29.51 22.46
N ARG A 213 -10.45 -28.65 22.54
CA ARG A 213 -10.55 -27.36 21.84
C ARG A 213 -10.68 -26.24 22.87
N ALA A 214 -10.13 -25.09 22.52
CA ALA A 214 -10.36 -23.88 23.30
C ALA A 214 -11.84 -23.45 23.21
N MET A 215 -12.40 -22.97 24.33
CA MET A 215 -13.84 -22.71 24.49
C MET A 215 -14.12 -21.25 24.85
N GLY A 216 -15.20 -20.72 24.30
CA GLY A 216 -15.79 -19.45 24.69
C GLY A 216 -14.99 -18.22 24.29
N PRO A 217 -15.42 -17.02 24.73
CA PRO A 217 -14.83 -15.74 24.31
C PRO A 217 -13.37 -15.54 24.76
N LEU A 218 -12.90 -16.27 25.77
CA LEU A 218 -11.50 -16.21 26.23
C LEU A 218 -10.70 -17.48 25.93
N GLN A 219 -11.28 -18.42 25.15
CA GLN A 219 -10.55 -19.58 24.60
C GLN A 219 -9.89 -20.47 25.68
N PHE A 220 -10.64 -20.82 26.73
CA PHE A 220 -10.18 -21.76 27.76
C PHE A 220 -10.21 -23.20 27.27
N ILE A 221 -9.16 -23.97 27.55
CA ILE A 221 -9.21 -25.43 27.39
C ILE A 221 -9.95 -26.11 28.56
N PRO A 222 -10.63 -27.25 28.34
CA PRO A 222 -11.45 -27.94 29.35
C PRO A 222 -10.74 -28.22 30.67
N GLU A 223 -9.48 -28.67 30.68
CA GLU A 223 -8.73 -28.91 31.92
C GLU A 223 -8.55 -27.63 32.75
N THR A 224 -8.25 -26.51 32.08
CA THR A 224 -8.07 -25.23 32.76
C THR A 224 -9.40 -24.74 33.32
N TRP A 225 -10.48 -24.85 32.53
CA TRP A 225 -11.82 -24.47 32.98
C TRP A 225 -12.28 -25.29 34.20
N ASN A 226 -12.10 -26.62 34.16
CA ASN A 226 -12.44 -27.50 35.28
C ASN A 226 -11.75 -27.11 36.60
N ARG A 227 -10.56 -26.53 36.52
CA ARG A 227 -9.77 -26.14 37.69
C ARG A 227 -10.05 -24.72 38.17
N TRP A 228 -10.36 -23.80 37.26
CA TRP A 228 -10.38 -22.36 37.53
C TRP A 228 -11.75 -21.71 37.36
N GLY A 229 -12.68 -22.36 36.68
CA GLY A 229 -13.99 -21.83 36.31
C GLY A 229 -14.76 -21.27 37.50
N VAL A 230 -15.40 -20.13 37.27
CA VAL A 230 -16.23 -19.44 38.25
C VAL A 230 -17.55 -19.02 37.65
N ASP A 231 -18.60 -19.15 38.46
CA ASP A 231 -19.90 -18.52 38.22
C ASP A 231 -19.79 -17.05 38.67
N ALA A 232 -19.64 -16.15 37.71
CA ALA A 232 -19.41 -14.73 37.92
C ALA A 232 -20.71 -13.93 37.79
N ASN A 233 -21.64 -14.38 36.95
CA ASN A 233 -22.94 -13.74 36.75
C ASN A 233 -23.98 -14.10 37.85
N GLY A 234 -23.69 -15.10 38.68
CA GLY A 234 -24.49 -15.49 39.85
C GLY A 234 -25.71 -16.35 39.51
N ASP A 235 -25.72 -17.03 38.36
CA ASP A 235 -26.85 -17.86 37.91
C ASP A 235 -26.79 -19.31 38.43
N GLY A 236 -25.71 -19.69 39.13
CA GLY A 236 -25.48 -21.00 39.70
C GLY A 236 -24.67 -21.95 38.82
N VAL A 237 -24.22 -21.52 37.64
CA VAL A 237 -23.47 -22.32 36.66
C VAL A 237 -22.20 -21.57 36.26
N ALA A 238 -21.05 -22.26 36.28
CA ALA A 238 -19.82 -21.73 35.70
C ALA A 238 -19.71 -22.17 34.24
N ASP A 239 -19.93 -21.26 33.29
CA ASP A 239 -19.98 -21.52 31.85
C ASP A 239 -18.84 -20.80 31.08
N ALA A 240 -18.02 -21.56 30.35
CA ALA A 240 -16.93 -21.01 29.55
C ALA A 240 -17.44 -20.12 28.41
N ASP A 241 -18.66 -20.35 27.94
CA ASP A 241 -19.31 -19.58 26.88
C ASP A 241 -20.02 -18.32 27.40
N ASN A 242 -20.02 -18.09 28.71
CA ASN A 242 -20.47 -16.84 29.29
C ASN A 242 -19.27 -15.90 29.51
N ILE A 243 -19.34 -14.69 28.95
CA ILE A 243 -18.25 -13.72 29.00
C ILE A 243 -17.95 -13.21 30.41
N ASP A 244 -18.93 -13.19 31.32
CA ASP A 244 -18.73 -12.79 32.72
C ASP A 244 -17.87 -13.83 33.45
N ASP A 245 -18.26 -15.09 33.33
CA ASP A 245 -17.59 -16.24 33.94
C ASP A 245 -16.17 -16.39 33.39
N ALA A 246 -16.03 -16.30 32.06
CA ALA A 246 -14.75 -16.39 31.39
C ALA A 246 -13.81 -15.24 31.78
N SER A 247 -14.33 -14.01 31.89
CA SER A 247 -13.53 -12.84 32.29
C SER A 247 -13.01 -12.95 33.72
N LEU A 248 -13.86 -13.32 34.68
CA LEU A 248 -13.44 -13.48 36.07
C LEU A 248 -12.52 -14.70 36.26
N THR A 249 -12.77 -15.78 35.52
CA THR A 249 -11.88 -16.95 35.49
C THR A 249 -10.49 -16.57 35.00
N ALA A 250 -10.40 -15.81 33.90
CA ALA A 250 -9.12 -15.34 33.35
C ALA A 250 -8.40 -14.42 34.34
N ALA A 251 -9.10 -13.48 34.96
CA ALA A 251 -8.51 -12.60 35.95
C ALA A 251 -7.90 -13.38 37.12
N ARG A 252 -8.62 -14.37 37.67
CA ARG A 252 -8.13 -15.24 38.74
C ARG A 252 -6.92 -16.05 38.33
N TYR A 253 -6.96 -16.66 37.14
CA TYR A 253 -5.87 -17.46 36.61
C TYR A 253 -4.61 -16.61 36.42
N LEU A 254 -4.74 -15.47 35.74
CA LEU A 254 -3.64 -14.55 35.46
C LEU A 254 -3.02 -14.01 36.74
N CYS A 255 -3.83 -13.60 37.72
CA CYS A 255 -3.34 -13.16 39.03
C CYS A 255 -2.57 -14.26 39.77
N GLU A 256 -3.00 -15.52 39.72
CA GLU A 256 -2.24 -16.63 40.32
C GLU A 256 -0.90 -16.84 39.62
N ARG A 257 -0.87 -16.76 38.29
CA ARG A 257 0.33 -17.04 37.49
C ARG A 257 1.36 -15.92 37.52
N GLY A 258 0.90 -14.67 37.50
CA GLY A 258 1.77 -13.49 37.43
C GLY A 258 2.13 -12.87 38.77
N GLY A 259 1.32 -13.09 39.81
CA GLY A 259 1.44 -12.33 41.06
C GLY A 259 1.04 -10.87 40.84
N ASP A 260 2.02 -9.97 40.72
CA ASP A 260 1.80 -8.54 40.49
C ASP A 260 1.81 -8.22 38.98
N LEU A 261 0.63 -8.04 38.39
CA LEU A 261 0.43 -7.72 36.97
C LEU A 261 0.57 -6.23 36.67
N ALA A 262 0.71 -5.37 37.69
CA ALA A 262 1.19 -4.01 37.49
C ALA A 262 2.72 -3.96 37.30
N ALA A 263 3.42 -5.06 37.62
CA ALA A 263 4.82 -5.24 37.33
C ALA A 263 5.04 -5.92 35.95
N PRO A 264 6.06 -5.49 35.19
CA PRO A 264 6.39 -6.07 33.87
C PRO A 264 6.55 -7.58 33.85
N ASP A 265 7.36 -8.09 34.77
CA ASP A 265 7.69 -9.52 34.86
C ASP A 265 6.45 -10.35 35.22
N GLY A 266 5.59 -9.83 36.08
CA GLY A 266 4.36 -10.51 36.50
C GLY A 266 3.34 -10.55 35.37
N TRP A 267 3.14 -9.44 34.66
CA TRP A 267 2.26 -9.39 33.48
C TRP A 267 2.74 -10.33 32.37
N GLN A 268 4.03 -10.28 32.01
CA GLN A 268 4.61 -11.17 31.00
C GLN A 268 4.49 -12.64 31.41
N SER A 269 4.78 -12.97 32.68
CA SER A 269 4.66 -14.35 33.18
C SER A 269 3.21 -14.84 33.14
N ALA A 270 2.24 -13.99 33.46
CA ALA A 270 0.83 -14.32 33.40
C ALA A 270 0.40 -14.65 31.96
N LEU A 271 0.75 -13.79 30.99
CA LEU A 271 0.36 -13.95 29.59
C LEU A 271 1.06 -15.14 28.94
N MET A 272 2.35 -15.36 29.22
CA MET A 272 3.07 -16.56 28.75
C MET A 272 2.53 -17.86 29.37
N ALA A 273 1.97 -17.80 30.58
CA ALA A 273 1.27 -18.92 31.19
C ALA A 273 -0.15 -19.11 30.64
N TYR A 274 -0.74 -18.08 30.04
CA TYR A 274 -2.02 -18.13 29.36
C TYR A 274 -1.87 -18.73 27.96
N ASN A 275 -0.90 -18.21 27.19
CA ASN A 275 -0.53 -18.70 25.87
C ASN A 275 0.99 -18.51 25.68
N LEU A 276 1.71 -19.61 25.40
CA LEU A 276 3.17 -19.63 25.32
C LEU A 276 3.68 -19.11 23.95
N SER A 277 3.30 -17.88 23.59
CA SER A 277 3.68 -17.22 22.33
C SER A 277 4.11 -15.76 22.57
N GLY A 278 5.30 -15.41 22.07
CA GLY A 278 5.81 -14.03 22.12
C GLY A 278 5.03 -13.06 21.23
N GLU A 279 4.51 -13.55 20.10
CA GLU A 279 3.64 -12.78 19.21
C GLU A 279 2.30 -12.50 19.88
N TYR A 280 1.71 -13.52 20.53
CA TYR A 280 0.48 -13.37 21.30
C TYR A 280 0.62 -12.32 22.42
N LEU A 281 1.72 -12.40 23.18
CA LEU A 281 2.01 -11.42 24.22
C LEU A 281 2.06 -9.98 23.67
N THR A 282 2.67 -9.81 22.51
CA THR A 282 2.79 -8.50 21.84
C THR A 282 1.42 -7.99 21.39
N LEU A 283 0.64 -8.84 20.73
CA LEU A 283 -0.72 -8.51 20.26
C LEU A 283 -1.63 -8.11 21.43
N VAL A 284 -1.65 -8.88 22.51
CA VAL A 284 -2.47 -8.59 23.69
C VAL A 284 -2.02 -7.28 24.34
N ARG A 285 -0.71 -7.03 24.47
CA ARG A 285 -0.19 -5.78 25.04
C ARG A 285 -0.66 -4.58 24.23
N ASP A 286 -0.52 -4.65 22.92
CA ASP A 286 -0.83 -3.53 22.03
C ASP A 286 -2.34 -3.26 22.04
N ARG A 287 -3.18 -4.31 22.00
CA ARG A 287 -4.64 -4.19 22.16
C ARG A 287 -5.03 -3.62 23.52
N ALA A 288 -4.54 -4.20 24.61
CA ALA A 288 -4.79 -3.72 25.98
C ALA A 288 -4.43 -2.24 26.14
N SER A 289 -3.35 -1.82 25.50
CA SER A 289 -2.90 -0.44 25.59
C SER A 289 -3.70 0.53 24.74
N ALA A 290 -4.19 0.11 23.56
CA ALA A 290 -5.14 0.88 22.76
C ALA A 290 -6.42 1.19 23.55
N TYR A 291 -6.96 0.18 24.26
CA TYR A 291 -8.09 0.39 25.19
C TYR A 291 -7.74 1.37 26.32
N SER A 292 -6.50 1.35 26.81
CA SER A 292 -6.07 2.22 27.91
C SER A 292 -6.04 3.71 27.54
N VAL A 293 -5.87 4.04 26.25
CA VAL A 293 -5.82 5.42 25.74
C VAL A 293 -7.12 5.85 25.04
N GLY A 294 -8.13 4.98 24.98
CA GLY A 294 -9.43 5.27 24.35
C GLY A 294 -9.37 5.38 22.83
N ASN A 295 -8.40 4.73 22.17
CA ASN A 295 -8.25 4.78 20.73
C ASN A 295 -8.64 3.43 20.12
N GLN A 296 -9.73 3.42 19.36
CA GLN A 296 -10.15 2.28 18.55
C GLN A 296 -10.52 2.72 17.15
N GLN A 297 -9.63 2.42 16.23
CA GLN A 297 -10.03 1.66 15.06
C GLN A 297 -8.76 0.95 14.61
N VAL A 298 -8.68 -0.35 14.85
CA VAL A 298 -7.59 -1.14 14.29
C VAL A 298 -8.12 -1.66 12.97
N SER A 299 -7.41 -1.38 11.90
CA SER A 299 -7.84 -1.65 10.53
C SER A 299 -7.11 -2.89 10.00
N ILE A 300 -7.33 -4.04 10.66
CA ILE A 300 -6.57 -5.26 10.36
C ILE A 300 -7.03 -5.86 9.04
N ILE A 301 -6.09 -6.22 8.17
CA ILE A 301 -6.37 -6.93 6.93
C ILE A 301 -6.97 -8.31 7.26
N GLU A 302 -8.24 -8.51 6.92
CA GLU A 302 -8.98 -9.74 7.17
C GLU A 302 -8.99 -10.65 5.95
N GLN A 303 -9.19 -10.10 4.75
CA GLN A 303 -9.22 -10.85 3.49
C GLN A 303 -8.55 -10.08 2.37
N VAL A 304 -7.89 -10.82 1.48
CA VAL A 304 -7.29 -10.31 0.25
C VAL A 304 -7.76 -11.20 -0.90
N GLY A 305 -8.36 -10.59 -1.91
CA GLY A 305 -8.84 -11.27 -3.12
C GLY A 305 -8.18 -10.69 -4.36
N ALA A 306 -8.14 -11.46 -5.45
CA ALA A 306 -7.62 -10.98 -6.74
C ALA A 306 -8.37 -11.60 -7.92
N ARG A 307 -8.32 -10.90 -9.06
CA ARG A 307 -8.87 -11.39 -10.33
C ARG A 307 -8.16 -10.80 -11.55
N GLU A 308 -8.32 -11.49 -12.67
CA GLU A 308 -7.93 -11.00 -14.00
C GLU A 308 -9.05 -10.11 -14.57
N ILE A 309 -8.70 -8.88 -14.97
CA ILE A 309 -9.55 -7.94 -15.72
C ILE A 309 -8.83 -7.51 -17.01
N LEU A 310 -9.42 -6.60 -17.80
CA LEU A 310 -8.79 -6.07 -19.01
C LEU A 310 -8.39 -4.60 -18.85
N ASP A 311 -7.20 -4.25 -19.33
CA ASP A 311 -6.75 -2.88 -19.51
C ASP A 311 -7.44 -2.19 -20.72
N SER A 312 -7.16 -0.91 -20.89
CA SER A 312 -7.73 -0.08 -21.96
C SER A 312 -7.31 -0.48 -23.38
N ARG A 313 -6.33 -1.37 -23.52
CA ARG A 313 -5.89 -1.96 -24.79
C ARG A 313 -6.46 -3.37 -25.01
N GLY A 314 -7.26 -3.87 -24.06
CA GLY A 314 -7.84 -5.21 -24.08
C GLY A 314 -6.85 -6.31 -23.71
N ASN A 315 -5.73 -5.99 -23.08
CA ASN A 315 -4.81 -6.99 -22.51
C ASN A 315 -5.21 -7.30 -21.06
N PRO A 316 -4.99 -8.52 -20.57
CA PRO A 316 -5.22 -8.86 -19.17
C PRO A 316 -4.39 -8.00 -18.19
N THR A 317 -4.93 -7.71 -17.02
CA THR A 317 -4.21 -7.13 -15.87
C THR A 317 -4.82 -7.57 -14.54
N VAL A 318 -4.13 -7.30 -13.43
CA VAL A 318 -4.50 -7.72 -12.08
C VAL A 318 -5.36 -6.64 -11.41
N GLU A 319 -6.45 -7.08 -10.77
CA GLU A 319 -7.25 -6.29 -9.82
C GLU A 319 -7.24 -7.01 -8.48
N VAL A 320 -6.91 -6.29 -7.40
CA VAL A 320 -6.84 -6.79 -6.03
C VAL A 320 -7.88 -6.10 -5.16
N GLU A 321 -8.47 -6.85 -4.24
CA GLU A 321 -9.43 -6.39 -3.25
C GLU A 321 -8.94 -6.70 -1.85
N VAL A 322 -9.20 -5.79 -0.92
CA VAL A 322 -8.84 -5.91 0.50
C VAL A 322 -10.07 -5.61 1.33
N LEU A 323 -10.37 -6.47 2.29
CA LEU A 323 -11.39 -6.29 3.34
C LEU A 323 -10.69 -6.24 4.70
N LEU A 324 -11.05 -5.26 5.51
CA LEU A 324 -10.55 -5.09 6.87
C LEU A 324 -11.55 -5.63 7.90
N ASP A 325 -11.08 -5.87 9.13
CA ASP A 325 -11.89 -6.39 10.24
C ASP A 325 -13.00 -5.44 10.70
N ASP A 326 -12.90 -4.15 10.38
CA ASP A 326 -13.95 -3.14 10.59
C ASP A 326 -14.99 -3.07 9.45
N GLY A 327 -14.84 -3.92 8.43
CA GLY A 327 -15.72 -3.99 7.26
C GLY A 327 -15.35 -3.04 6.12
N SER A 328 -14.30 -2.21 6.27
CA SER A 328 -13.80 -1.37 5.19
C SER A 328 -13.31 -2.23 4.03
N PHE A 329 -13.71 -1.85 2.83
CA PHE A 329 -13.44 -2.60 1.62
C PHE A 329 -12.90 -1.68 0.53
N ALA A 330 -11.82 -2.08 -0.11
CA ALA A 330 -11.28 -1.35 -1.23
C ALA A 330 -10.69 -2.28 -2.29
N ARG A 331 -10.39 -1.65 -3.43
CA ARG A 331 -9.92 -2.31 -4.64
C ARG A 331 -8.91 -1.43 -5.36
N ALA A 332 -7.91 -2.05 -5.97
CA ALA A 332 -7.00 -1.40 -6.90
C ALA A 332 -6.77 -2.27 -8.13
N ALA A 333 -6.67 -1.61 -9.29
CA ALA A 333 -6.32 -2.26 -10.55
C ALA A 333 -4.98 -1.73 -11.07
N VAL A 334 -4.20 -2.61 -11.68
CA VAL A 334 -2.81 -2.31 -12.03
C VAL A 334 -2.67 -1.91 -13.50
N PRO A 335 -2.02 -0.77 -13.83
CA PRO A 335 -1.75 -0.39 -15.21
C PRO A 335 -0.56 -1.17 -15.79
N SER A 336 -0.42 -1.17 -17.12
CA SER A 336 0.67 -1.85 -17.85
C SER A 336 1.21 -1.00 -19.01
N GLY A 337 2.53 -1.03 -19.22
CA GLY A 337 3.22 -0.29 -20.30
C GLY A 337 3.02 -0.89 -21.69
N ALA A 338 3.27 -0.11 -22.75
CA ALA A 338 3.45 -0.63 -24.11
C ALA A 338 4.93 -0.97 -24.36
N SER A 339 5.80 -0.02 -24.01
CA SER A 339 7.22 -0.23 -23.78
C SER A 339 7.51 -0.26 -22.29
N THR A 340 8.51 -1.05 -21.91
CA THR A 340 9.01 -1.21 -20.54
C THR A 340 10.51 -1.04 -20.61
N GLY A 341 11.05 -0.05 -19.89
CA GLY A 341 12.51 0.14 -19.80
C GLY A 341 13.19 -1.11 -19.25
N GLU A 342 14.47 -1.31 -19.60
CA GLU A 342 15.22 -2.53 -19.24
C GLU A 342 15.30 -2.74 -17.71
N HIS A 343 15.19 -1.66 -16.95
CA HIS A 343 15.38 -1.63 -15.51
C HIS A 343 14.07 -1.57 -14.69
N GLU A 344 12.89 -1.69 -15.33
CA GLU A 344 11.60 -1.74 -14.62
C GLU A 344 11.47 -3.02 -13.78
N ALA A 345 10.69 -2.94 -12.70
CA ALA A 345 10.22 -4.13 -12.00
C ALA A 345 9.38 -5.01 -12.94
N VAL A 346 9.49 -6.33 -12.76
CA VAL A 346 8.98 -7.29 -13.74
C VAL A 346 7.47 -7.50 -13.60
N GLU A 347 6.72 -7.19 -14.66
CA GLU A 347 5.32 -7.59 -14.79
C GLU A 347 5.23 -9.11 -15.07
N LEU A 348 4.56 -9.86 -14.19
CA LEU A 348 4.42 -11.30 -14.37
C LEU A 348 3.26 -11.62 -15.32
N ARG A 349 3.60 -12.29 -16.43
CA ARG A 349 2.68 -12.78 -17.48
C ARG A 349 2.68 -14.31 -17.56
N ASP A 350 1.56 -14.88 -17.99
CA ASP A 350 1.37 -16.32 -18.05
C ASP A 350 2.22 -16.99 -19.14
N GLY A 351 2.38 -16.35 -20.30
CA GLY A 351 2.78 -17.02 -21.53
C GLY A 351 1.67 -17.95 -22.06
N GLY A 352 1.99 -18.81 -23.03
CA GLY A 352 1.04 -19.75 -23.62
C GLY A 352 -0.01 -19.10 -24.54
N ASP A 353 -1.17 -19.75 -24.69
CA ASP A 353 -2.13 -19.42 -25.75
C ASP A 353 -3.15 -18.33 -25.35
N ARG A 354 -3.52 -18.23 -24.06
CA ARG A 354 -4.54 -17.27 -23.59
C ARG A 354 -4.03 -15.84 -23.79
N TYR A 355 -4.87 -15.01 -24.43
CA TYR A 355 -4.55 -13.62 -24.74
C TYR A 355 -3.17 -13.44 -25.43
N ASN A 356 -2.77 -14.38 -26.29
CA ASN A 356 -1.47 -14.40 -26.96
C ASN A 356 -0.30 -14.36 -25.98
N GLY A 357 -0.42 -15.05 -24.86
CA GLY A 357 0.59 -15.16 -23.81
C GLY A 357 0.56 -14.03 -22.78
N LYS A 358 -0.38 -13.09 -22.88
CA LYS A 358 -0.50 -11.93 -21.99
C LYS A 358 -1.43 -12.15 -20.79
N GLY A 359 -1.91 -13.37 -20.55
CA GLY A 359 -2.67 -13.70 -19.34
C GLY A 359 -1.91 -13.33 -18.06
N VAL A 360 -2.64 -13.14 -16.95
CA VAL A 360 -2.07 -12.81 -15.63
C VAL A 360 -2.57 -13.74 -14.52
N GLU A 361 -3.04 -14.95 -14.86
CA GLU A 361 -3.52 -15.92 -13.87
C GLU A 361 -2.42 -16.32 -12.87
N LYS A 362 -1.14 -16.35 -13.28
CA LYS A 362 -0.01 -16.57 -12.37
C LYS A 362 0.13 -15.47 -11.32
N ALA A 363 -0.03 -14.21 -11.72
CA ALA A 363 0.05 -13.07 -10.80
C ALA A 363 -1.17 -13.05 -9.86
N VAL A 364 -2.36 -13.38 -10.37
CA VAL A 364 -3.57 -13.54 -9.55
C VAL A 364 -3.39 -14.66 -8.51
N GLU A 365 -2.85 -15.81 -8.92
CA GLU A 365 -2.56 -16.92 -8.00
C GLU A 365 -1.50 -16.54 -6.96
N ALA A 366 -0.47 -15.78 -7.35
CA ALA A 366 0.53 -15.23 -6.41
C ALA A 366 -0.13 -14.33 -5.35
N VAL A 367 -1.14 -13.52 -5.73
CA VAL A 367 -1.89 -12.73 -4.75
C VAL A 367 -2.61 -13.62 -3.75
N LEU A 368 -3.32 -14.64 -4.23
CA LEU A 368 -4.18 -15.49 -3.39
C LEU A 368 -3.39 -16.47 -2.50
N SER A 369 -2.31 -17.04 -3.02
CA SER A 369 -1.61 -18.17 -2.39
C SER A 369 -0.39 -17.77 -1.56
N GLU A 370 0.23 -16.61 -1.84
CA GLU A 370 1.47 -16.18 -1.18
C GLU A 370 1.35 -14.81 -0.53
N ILE A 371 0.85 -13.80 -1.26
CA ILE A 371 0.71 -12.43 -0.74
C ILE A 371 -0.37 -12.37 0.35
N ALA A 372 -1.55 -12.93 0.11
CA ALA A 372 -2.66 -12.89 1.06
C ALA A 372 -2.26 -13.49 2.44
N PRO A 373 -1.67 -14.70 2.52
CA PRO A 373 -1.18 -15.22 3.80
C PRO A 373 -0.08 -14.38 4.45
N ALA A 374 0.72 -13.64 3.66
CA ALA A 374 1.81 -12.82 4.19
C ALA A 374 1.34 -11.51 4.84
N ILE A 375 0.18 -10.97 4.43
CA ILE A 375 -0.29 -9.65 4.89
C ILE A 375 -1.59 -9.68 5.71
N ILE A 376 -2.36 -10.77 5.69
CA ILE A 376 -3.51 -10.94 6.58
C ILE A 376 -3.05 -10.87 8.04
N GLY A 377 -3.79 -10.12 8.86
CA GLY A 377 -3.42 -9.88 10.27
C GLY A 377 -2.55 -8.65 10.50
N ILE A 378 -2.01 -8.02 9.44
CA ILE A 378 -1.29 -6.75 9.54
C ILE A 378 -2.29 -5.59 9.58
N ASP A 379 -1.97 -4.53 10.34
CA ASP A 379 -2.72 -3.27 10.32
C ASP A 379 -2.52 -2.55 8.98
N ALA A 380 -3.61 -2.30 8.26
CA ALA A 380 -3.60 -1.62 6.96
C ALA A 380 -3.06 -0.18 7.04
N THR A 381 -3.11 0.46 8.21
CA THR A 381 -2.52 1.80 8.39
C THR A 381 -0.99 1.79 8.39
N GLU A 382 -0.37 0.63 8.63
CA GLU A 382 1.09 0.46 8.62
C GLU A 382 1.58 0.09 7.20
N GLN A 383 1.32 0.96 6.22
CA GLN A 383 1.60 0.72 4.79
C GLN A 383 3.03 0.25 4.52
N ARG A 384 4.03 0.80 5.23
CA ARG A 384 5.44 0.37 5.08
C ARG A 384 5.68 -1.04 5.60
N THR A 385 4.98 -1.46 6.65
CA THR A 385 5.07 -2.84 7.14
C THR A 385 4.43 -3.80 6.14
N VAL A 386 3.28 -3.44 5.57
CA VAL A 386 2.62 -4.22 4.52
C VAL A 386 3.53 -4.33 3.30
N ASP A 387 3.99 -3.22 2.75
CA ASP A 387 4.85 -3.22 1.55
C ASP A 387 6.17 -3.97 1.80
N GLN A 388 6.76 -3.88 2.99
CA GLN A 388 7.93 -4.67 3.34
C GLN A 388 7.62 -6.18 3.37
N ALA A 389 6.47 -6.59 3.90
CA ALA A 389 6.05 -7.99 3.88
C ALA A 389 5.83 -8.50 2.45
N LEU A 390 5.31 -7.65 1.55
CA LEU A 390 5.21 -7.95 0.11
C LEU A 390 6.58 -8.17 -0.54
N LEU A 391 7.52 -7.28 -0.27
CA LEU A 391 8.90 -7.37 -0.77
C LEU A 391 9.64 -8.59 -0.23
N ASP A 392 9.49 -8.89 1.07
CA ASP A 392 10.10 -10.04 1.73
C ASP A 392 9.49 -11.36 1.24
N ALA A 393 8.18 -11.37 0.97
CA ALA A 393 7.52 -12.50 0.34
C ALA A 393 8.11 -12.76 -1.04
N ASP A 394 8.21 -11.75 -1.91
CA ASP A 394 8.79 -11.90 -3.26
C ASP A 394 10.26 -12.35 -3.21
N GLY A 395 11.07 -11.63 -2.43
CA GLY A 395 12.47 -11.98 -2.16
C GLY A 395 13.43 -11.74 -3.34
N THR A 396 12.99 -11.05 -4.40
CA THR A 396 13.85 -10.69 -5.55
C THR A 396 13.95 -9.16 -5.73
N PRO A 397 15.09 -8.64 -6.24
CA PRO A 397 15.29 -7.19 -6.40
C PRO A 397 14.32 -6.53 -7.38
N ASP A 398 13.95 -7.26 -8.44
CA ASP A 398 13.14 -6.79 -9.57
C ASP A 398 11.67 -7.25 -9.48
N LYS A 399 11.29 -7.86 -8.36
CA LYS A 399 9.95 -8.38 -8.09
C LYS A 399 9.50 -9.48 -9.07
N SER A 400 10.46 -10.18 -9.66
CA SER A 400 10.24 -11.19 -10.70
C SER A 400 9.58 -12.50 -10.25
N ARG A 401 9.55 -12.83 -8.95
CA ARG A 401 9.02 -14.13 -8.50
C ARG A 401 7.50 -14.09 -8.38
N LEU A 402 6.97 -13.04 -7.74
CA LEU A 402 5.52 -12.85 -7.56
C LEU A 402 4.92 -11.89 -8.60
N GLY A 403 5.74 -11.01 -9.17
CA GLY A 403 5.35 -10.02 -10.16
C GLY A 403 5.05 -8.68 -9.53
N ALA A 404 5.65 -7.61 -10.06
CA ALA A 404 5.40 -6.23 -9.65
C ALA A 404 3.91 -5.85 -9.74
N ASN A 405 3.18 -6.46 -10.68
CA ASN A 405 1.74 -6.31 -10.82
C ASN A 405 0.93 -6.95 -9.69
N ALA A 406 1.37 -8.07 -9.12
CA ALA A 406 0.72 -8.65 -7.95
C ALA A 406 0.96 -7.79 -6.69
N LEU A 407 2.23 -7.40 -6.48
CA LEU A 407 2.64 -6.58 -5.33
C LEU A 407 1.96 -5.22 -5.33
N LEU A 408 1.99 -4.50 -6.46
CA LEU A 408 1.39 -3.18 -6.55
C LEU A 408 -0.12 -3.23 -6.32
N GLY A 409 -0.80 -4.22 -6.88
CA GLY A 409 -2.24 -4.41 -6.68
C GLY A 409 -2.60 -4.50 -5.20
N ALA A 410 -1.89 -5.34 -4.45
CA ALA A 410 -2.08 -5.47 -3.01
C ALA A 410 -1.73 -4.18 -2.25
N SER A 411 -0.57 -3.58 -2.56
CA SER A 411 -0.10 -2.34 -1.95
C SER A 411 -1.12 -1.19 -2.05
N LEU A 412 -1.65 -0.95 -3.26
CA LEU A 412 -2.64 0.10 -3.49
C LEU A 412 -4.02 -0.23 -2.92
N ALA A 413 -4.45 -1.49 -2.95
CA ALA A 413 -5.73 -1.90 -2.37
C ALA A 413 -5.73 -1.72 -0.84
N VAL A 414 -4.62 -2.05 -0.17
CA VAL A 414 -4.45 -1.82 1.27
C VAL A 414 -4.49 -0.32 1.58
N ALA A 415 -3.77 0.52 0.85
CA ALA A 415 -3.76 1.97 1.07
C ALA A 415 -5.17 2.58 0.95
N ARG A 416 -5.96 2.12 -0.03
CA ARG A 416 -7.34 2.54 -0.22
C ARG A 416 -8.26 2.03 0.90
N ALA A 417 -8.07 0.79 1.36
CA ALA A 417 -8.86 0.24 2.47
C ALA A 417 -8.58 0.99 3.78
N ALA A 418 -7.32 1.34 4.04
CA ALA A 418 -6.93 2.13 5.21
C ALA A 418 -7.47 3.57 5.14
N ALA A 419 -7.51 4.18 3.96
CA ALA A 419 -8.14 5.49 3.76
C ALA A 419 -9.65 5.43 4.06
N GLU A 420 -10.35 4.40 3.57
CA GLU A 420 -11.77 4.17 3.83
C GLU A 420 -12.04 3.97 5.34
N SER A 421 -11.25 3.12 6.01
CA SER A 421 -11.33 2.89 7.46
C SER A 421 -11.10 4.15 8.27
N SER A 422 -10.18 5.01 7.81
CA SER A 422 -9.89 6.31 8.43
C SER A 422 -10.95 7.38 8.13
N GLY A 423 -11.93 7.11 7.27
CA GLY A 423 -12.91 8.09 6.80
C GLY A 423 -12.27 9.27 6.05
N LEU A 424 -11.14 9.03 5.37
CA LEU A 424 -10.39 10.05 4.63
C LEU A 424 -10.37 9.74 3.14
N ASP A 425 -10.49 10.78 2.31
CA ASP A 425 -10.14 10.67 0.89
C ASP A 425 -8.68 10.21 0.74
N LEU A 426 -8.39 9.35 -0.25
CA LEU A 426 -7.07 8.73 -0.44
C LEU A 426 -5.93 9.76 -0.48
N PHE A 427 -6.12 10.89 -1.17
CA PHE A 427 -5.08 11.93 -1.24
C PHE A 427 -4.74 12.54 0.14
N ARG A 428 -5.72 12.63 1.06
CA ARG A 428 -5.52 13.13 2.44
C ARG A 428 -4.90 12.07 3.33
N TYR A 429 -5.30 10.81 3.15
CA TYR A 429 -4.71 9.69 3.87
C TYR A 429 -3.20 9.59 3.57
N VAL A 430 -2.83 9.59 2.28
CA VAL A 430 -1.42 9.44 1.86
C VAL A 430 -0.61 10.73 2.09
N GLY A 431 -1.15 11.89 1.71
CA GLY A 431 -0.42 13.17 1.74
C GLY A 431 -0.55 13.96 3.04
N GLY A 432 -1.38 13.49 3.97
CA GLY A 432 -1.70 14.19 5.20
C GLY A 432 -2.56 15.45 4.98
N PRO A 433 -2.73 16.27 6.03
CA PRO A 433 -3.69 17.38 6.03
C PRO A 433 -3.32 18.55 5.11
N ASN A 434 -2.08 18.61 4.62
CA ASN A 434 -1.58 19.67 3.75
C ASN A 434 -1.61 19.31 2.26
N ALA A 435 -2.12 18.14 1.87
CA ALA A 435 -2.32 17.79 0.48
C ALA A 435 -3.43 18.66 -0.14
N HIS A 436 -3.07 19.61 -1.02
CA HIS A 436 -4.01 20.60 -1.55
C HIS A 436 -3.66 21.15 -2.94
N VAL A 437 -2.49 20.79 -3.49
CA VAL A 437 -2.00 21.34 -4.76
C VAL A 437 -2.50 20.46 -5.91
N LEU A 438 -3.32 21.04 -6.78
CA LEU A 438 -3.80 20.40 -8.00
C LEU A 438 -2.74 20.50 -9.11
N PRO A 439 -2.45 19.39 -9.81
CA PRO A 439 -1.37 19.34 -10.78
C PRO A 439 -1.73 20.01 -12.11
N VAL A 440 -0.75 20.59 -12.80
CA VAL A 440 -0.86 20.95 -14.23
C VAL A 440 -0.95 19.66 -15.06
N PRO A 441 -2.02 19.46 -15.85
CA PRO A 441 -2.14 18.29 -16.71
C PRO A 441 -1.29 18.47 -17.99
N MET A 442 -0.37 17.54 -18.21
CA MET A 442 0.32 17.35 -19.49
C MET A 442 -0.56 16.47 -20.39
N MET A 443 -1.34 17.13 -21.24
CA MET A 443 -2.34 16.43 -22.05
C MET A 443 -1.74 16.05 -23.39
N ASN A 444 -1.46 14.76 -23.58
CA ASN A 444 -1.04 14.22 -24.87
C ASN A 444 -2.18 14.33 -25.89
N ILE A 445 -2.04 15.19 -26.90
CA ILE A 445 -3.09 15.45 -27.89
C ILE A 445 -2.70 15.03 -29.31
N LEU A 446 -1.43 14.71 -29.55
CA LEU A 446 -0.92 14.20 -30.83
C LEU A 446 0.20 13.19 -30.56
N ASN A 447 0.09 12.02 -31.18
CA ASN A 447 0.98 10.88 -31.00
C ASN A 447 1.86 10.67 -32.24
N GLY A 448 3.10 10.25 -31.99
CA GLY A 448 4.04 9.65 -32.94
C GLY A 448 4.66 8.39 -32.34
N GLY A 449 5.87 8.04 -32.78
CA GLY A 449 6.68 6.95 -32.22
C GLY A 449 5.95 5.61 -32.14
N ALA A 450 6.19 4.85 -31.07
CA ALA A 450 5.56 3.55 -30.84
C ALA A 450 4.03 3.62 -30.63
N HIS A 451 3.47 4.81 -30.44
CA HIS A 451 2.02 5.03 -30.24
C HIS A 451 1.26 5.31 -31.54
N ALA A 452 1.95 5.35 -32.69
CA ALA A 452 1.34 5.62 -33.99
C ALA A 452 2.09 4.94 -35.16
N ASP A 453 1.34 4.37 -36.10
CA ASP A 453 1.88 3.90 -37.39
C ASP A 453 2.15 5.09 -38.37
N THR A 454 2.92 6.09 -37.95
CA THR A 454 3.18 7.33 -38.70
C THR A 454 4.68 7.63 -38.81
N GLY A 455 5.07 8.60 -39.65
CA GLY A 455 6.47 9.00 -39.82
C GLY A 455 7.03 9.95 -38.75
N VAL A 456 6.32 10.17 -37.64
CA VAL A 456 6.72 11.10 -36.57
C VAL A 456 7.53 10.35 -35.53
N ASP A 457 8.79 10.71 -35.32
CA ASP A 457 9.66 9.97 -34.39
C ASP A 457 9.38 10.29 -32.90
N VAL A 458 9.04 11.55 -32.56
CA VAL A 458 8.65 11.94 -31.19
C VAL A 458 7.34 11.27 -30.81
N GLN A 459 7.31 10.63 -29.64
CA GLN A 459 6.19 9.79 -29.20
C GLN A 459 4.95 10.58 -28.79
N GLU A 460 5.10 11.66 -28.02
CA GLU A 460 3.97 12.46 -27.55
C GLU A 460 4.18 13.97 -27.66
N PHE A 461 3.13 14.65 -28.11
CA PHE A 461 3.04 16.10 -28.14
C PHE A 461 1.91 16.57 -27.24
N MET A 462 2.29 17.27 -26.18
CA MET A 462 1.41 17.62 -25.09
C MET A 462 1.14 19.11 -25.03
N VAL A 463 -0.05 19.46 -24.54
CA VAL A 463 -0.39 20.83 -24.12
C VAL A 463 -0.47 20.91 -22.61
N ALA A 464 0.04 22.01 -22.06
CA ALA A 464 0.10 22.30 -20.64
C ALA A 464 -0.64 23.63 -20.34
N PRO A 465 -1.89 23.61 -19.83
CA PRO A 465 -2.66 24.82 -19.56
C PRO A 465 -2.18 25.52 -18.27
N ILE A 466 -1.02 26.14 -18.34
CA ILE A 466 -0.29 26.73 -17.20
C ILE A 466 -0.90 28.04 -16.68
N GLY A 467 -1.61 28.80 -17.52
CA GLY A 467 -2.19 30.10 -17.17
C GLY A 467 -3.59 30.04 -16.57
N ALA A 468 -4.17 28.83 -16.42
CA ALA A 468 -5.49 28.66 -15.85
C ALA A 468 -5.50 28.98 -14.35
N ALA A 469 -6.63 29.50 -13.84
CA ALA A 469 -6.77 29.85 -12.42
C ALA A 469 -7.07 28.65 -11.52
N THR A 470 -7.61 27.57 -12.09
CA THR A 470 -8.07 26.35 -11.39
C THR A 470 -7.81 25.14 -12.28
N PHE A 471 -7.79 23.95 -11.69
CA PHE A 471 -7.68 22.71 -12.46
C PHE A 471 -8.92 22.51 -13.35
N LYS A 472 -10.12 22.84 -12.87
CA LYS A 472 -11.34 22.80 -13.68
C LYS A 472 -11.23 23.65 -14.96
N GLU A 473 -10.68 24.86 -14.86
CA GLU A 473 -10.45 25.71 -16.02
C GLU A 473 -9.32 25.17 -16.91
N SER A 474 -8.25 24.62 -16.34
CA SER A 474 -7.16 24.02 -17.11
C SER A 474 -7.63 22.83 -17.93
N LEU A 475 -8.48 21.97 -17.35
CA LEU A 475 -9.10 20.85 -18.04
C LEU A 475 -10.00 21.30 -19.20
N ARG A 476 -10.81 22.34 -18.97
CA ARG A 476 -11.66 22.93 -20.02
C ARG A 476 -10.81 23.46 -21.19
N TRP A 477 -9.73 24.19 -20.90
CA TRP A 477 -8.83 24.73 -21.92
C TRP A 477 -8.21 23.61 -22.76
N GLY A 478 -7.66 22.58 -22.11
CA GLY A 478 -7.10 21.43 -22.80
C GLY A 478 -8.11 20.69 -23.69
N ALA A 479 -9.35 20.50 -23.21
CA ALA A 479 -10.42 19.88 -23.98
C ALA A 479 -10.84 20.72 -25.21
N GLU A 480 -10.95 22.05 -25.06
CA GLU A 480 -11.26 22.95 -26.17
C GLU A 480 -10.14 22.95 -27.22
N VAL A 481 -8.87 22.98 -26.79
CA VAL A 481 -7.70 22.87 -27.68
C VAL A 481 -7.68 21.53 -28.41
N TYR A 482 -7.95 20.42 -27.73
CA TYR A 482 -8.04 19.09 -28.34
C TYR A 482 -9.12 19.03 -29.43
N HIS A 483 -10.30 19.61 -29.18
CA HIS A 483 -11.36 19.69 -30.19
C HIS A 483 -11.03 20.65 -31.34
N ALA A 484 -10.34 21.76 -31.07
CA ALA A 484 -9.83 22.66 -32.11
C ALA A 484 -8.79 21.96 -32.99
N LEU A 485 -7.88 21.17 -32.39
CA LEU A 485 -6.89 20.38 -33.13
C LEU A 485 -7.59 19.37 -34.05
N LYS A 486 -8.61 18.67 -33.56
CA LYS A 486 -9.43 17.77 -34.40
C LYS A 486 -9.99 18.47 -35.65
N ALA A 487 -10.44 19.72 -35.51
CA ALA A 487 -10.93 20.51 -36.64
C ALA A 487 -9.81 20.92 -37.59
N VAL A 488 -8.66 21.36 -37.07
CA VAL A 488 -7.47 21.72 -37.86
C VAL A 488 -6.97 20.53 -38.69
N LEU A 489 -6.88 19.34 -38.08
CA LEU A 489 -6.46 18.12 -38.78
C LEU A 489 -7.43 17.78 -39.92
N LYS A 490 -8.75 17.86 -39.67
CA LYS A 490 -9.76 17.62 -40.72
C LYS A 490 -9.70 18.63 -41.85
N GLU A 491 -9.49 19.92 -41.56
CA GLU A 491 -9.34 20.96 -42.58
C GLU A 491 -8.14 20.69 -43.50
N LYS A 492 -7.08 20.08 -42.96
CA LYS A 492 -5.88 19.66 -43.70
C LYS A 492 -5.99 18.28 -44.33
N GLY A 493 -7.11 17.57 -44.15
CA GLY A 493 -7.31 16.21 -44.67
C GLY A 493 -6.48 15.14 -43.94
N LEU A 494 -5.98 15.43 -42.75
CA LEU A 494 -5.21 14.52 -41.91
C LEU A 494 -6.12 13.59 -41.10
N ALA A 495 -5.59 12.44 -40.71
CA ALA A 495 -6.31 11.46 -39.90
C ALA A 495 -6.64 12.02 -38.50
N THR A 496 -7.80 11.62 -37.96
CA THR A 496 -8.19 11.89 -36.57
C THR A 496 -8.49 10.60 -35.80
N GLY A 497 -7.84 9.50 -36.19
CA GLY A 497 -7.79 8.28 -35.40
C GLY A 497 -7.02 8.54 -34.11
N LEU A 498 -7.35 7.80 -33.05
CA LEU A 498 -6.75 8.00 -31.72
C LEU A 498 -5.75 6.88 -31.44
N GLY A 499 -4.64 7.22 -30.79
CA GLY A 499 -3.72 6.25 -30.20
C GLY A 499 -4.19 5.74 -28.83
N ASP A 500 -3.28 5.06 -28.13
CA ASP A 500 -3.54 4.44 -26.82
C ASP A 500 -3.90 5.47 -25.73
N GLU A 501 -3.30 6.65 -25.79
CA GLU A 501 -3.49 7.75 -24.84
C GLU A 501 -4.62 8.71 -25.22
N GLY A 502 -5.30 8.45 -26.35
CA GLY A 502 -6.41 9.27 -26.86
C GLY A 502 -6.01 10.48 -27.70
N GLY A 503 -4.71 10.74 -27.87
CA GLY A 503 -4.17 11.73 -28.80
C GLY A 503 -4.39 11.34 -30.25
N PHE A 504 -4.40 12.32 -31.17
CA PHE A 504 -4.53 12.03 -32.61
C PHE A 504 -3.22 11.51 -33.19
N ALA A 505 -3.27 10.58 -34.14
CA ALA A 505 -2.09 10.07 -34.85
C ALA A 505 -2.10 10.46 -36.35
N PRO A 506 -1.92 11.75 -36.72
CA PRO A 506 -1.83 12.17 -38.10
C PRO A 506 -0.43 11.91 -38.68
N ASP A 507 -0.35 11.58 -39.96
CA ASP A 507 0.92 11.54 -40.68
C ASP A 507 1.38 12.96 -41.04
N VAL A 508 2.37 13.48 -40.30
CA VAL A 508 2.94 14.83 -40.50
C VAL A 508 4.42 14.72 -40.83
N ALA A 509 4.99 15.75 -41.48
CA ALA A 509 6.34 15.70 -42.03
C ALA A 509 7.46 15.67 -40.99
N GLY A 510 7.16 16.02 -39.73
CA GLY A 510 8.13 16.00 -38.63
C GLY A 510 7.66 16.80 -37.42
N THR A 511 8.55 16.92 -36.44
CA THR A 511 8.28 17.48 -35.11
C THR A 511 7.75 18.92 -35.16
N LYS A 512 8.35 19.77 -36.00
CA LYS A 512 7.93 21.18 -36.13
C LYS A 512 6.54 21.32 -36.72
N GLU A 513 6.16 20.48 -37.69
CA GLU A 513 4.80 20.53 -38.24
C GLU A 513 3.76 20.13 -37.19
N ALA A 514 4.04 19.12 -36.37
CA ALA A 514 3.17 18.74 -35.25
C ALA A 514 2.97 19.93 -34.27
N LEU A 515 4.06 20.58 -33.87
CA LEU A 515 4.03 21.76 -32.98
C LEU A 515 3.27 22.94 -33.61
N ASP A 516 3.45 23.19 -34.91
CA ASP A 516 2.74 24.23 -35.65
C ASP A 516 1.22 23.98 -35.70
N LEU A 517 0.81 22.73 -35.92
CA LEU A 517 -0.61 22.34 -35.92
C LEU A 517 -1.26 22.57 -34.55
N ILE A 518 -0.56 22.19 -33.48
CA ILE A 518 -1.01 22.41 -32.10
C ILE A 518 -1.09 23.92 -31.81
N SER A 519 -0.08 24.69 -32.23
CA SER A 519 -0.06 26.15 -32.07
C SER A 519 -1.25 26.83 -32.76
N VAL A 520 -1.59 26.38 -33.98
CA VAL A 520 -2.79 26.85 -34.70
C VAL A 520 -4.07 26.46 -33.95
N ALA A 521 -4.14 25.25 -33.40
CA ALA A 521 -5.29 24.79 -32.62
C ALA A 521 -5.51 25.64 -31.36
N ILE A 522 -4.45 25.93 -30.61
CA ILE A 522 -4.47 26.82 -29.44
C ILE A 522 -5.00 28.19 -29.85
N GLY A 523 -4.44 28.80 -30.90
CA GLY A 523 -4.89 30.12 -31.38
C GLY A 523 -6.37 30.16 -31.79
N LYS A 524 -6.94 29.07 -32.32
CA LYS A 524 -8.37 28.98 -32.67
C LYS A 524 -9.31 29.00 -31.46
N THR A 525 -8.82 28.69 -30.27
CA THR A 525 -9.61 28.77 -29.01
C THR A 525 -9.63 30.17 -28.40
N GLY A 526 -8.78 31.08 -28.89
CA GLY A 526 -8.58 32.40 -28.31
C GLY A 526 -7.60 32.44 -27.13
N LEU A 527 -7.02 31.29 -26.75
CA LEU A 527 -5.94 31.18 -25.77
C LEU A 527 -4.60 31.60 -26.38
N VAL A 528 -3.71 32.14 -25.55
CA VAL A 528 -2.38 32.61 -25.91
C VAL A 528 -1.33 31.53 -25.67
N LEU A 529 -0.70 31.07 -26.74
CA LEU A 529 0.42 30.13 -26.69
C LEU A 529 1.59 30.71 -25.85
N GLY A 530 2.06 29.95 -24.88
CA GLY A 530 3.16 30.28 -23.97
C GLY A 530 2.77 31.07 -22.72
N THR A 531 1.57 31.65 -22.66
CA THR A 531 1.03 32.32 -21.45
C THR A 531 -0.13 31.54 -20.86
N ASP A 532 -1.12 31.19 -21.68
CA ASP A 532 -2.27 30.40 -21.24
C ASP A 532 -1.96 28.91 -21.33
N VAL A 533 -1.40 28.49 -22.46
CA VAL A 533 -1.09 27.09 -22.77
C VAL A 533 0.33 26.98 -23.30
N ALA A 534 1.17 26.19 -22.65
CA ALA A 534 2.51 25.84 -23.10
C ALA A 534 2.55 24.45 -23.75
N LEU A 535 3.71 24.07 -24.28
CA LEU A 535 3.93 22.77 -24.94
C LEU A 535 4.86 21.89 -24.09
N ALA A 536 4.67 20.58 -24.18
CA ALA A 536 5.57 19.59 -23.62
C ALA A 536 5.75 18.43 -24.61
N LEU A 537 6.88 17.75 -24.52
CA LEU A 537 7.22 16.62 -25.38
C LEU A 537 7.59 15.41 -24.53
N ASP A 538 7.20 14.24 -24.98
CA ASP A 538 7.84 12.98 -24.63
C ASP A 538 8.42 12.40 -25.91
N VAL A 539 9.74 12.29 -25.93
CA VAL A 539 10.48 11.86 -27.11
C VAL A 539 10.68 10.35 -27.12
N ALA A 540 10.82 9.71 -25.95
CA ALA A 540 11.16 8.31 -25.80
C ALA A 540 12.33 7.87 -26.70
N ALA A 541 13.45 8.58 -26.59
CA ALA A 541 14.56 8.44 -27.54
C ALA A 541 15.23 7.06 -27.54
N THR A 542 15.09 6.29 -26.47
CA THR A 542 15.50 4.88 -26.38
C THR A 542 14.96 4.04 -27.53
N GLU A 543 13.69 4.26 -27.94
CA GLU A 543 13.01 3.48 -28.99
C GLU A 543 13.62 3.62 -30.38
N PHE A 544 14.39 4.70 -30.62
CA PHE A 544 15.08 4.95 -31.89
C PHE A 544 16.58 5.14 -31.72
N TYR A 545 17.13 4.80 -30.55
CA TYR A 545 18.56 4.74 -30.32
C TYR A 545 19.14 3.38 -30.73
N THR A 546 20.40 3.35 -31.11
CA THR A 546 21.14 2.12 -31.36
C THR A 546 22.60 2.31 -30.98
N ASP A 547 23.11 1.44 -30.10
CA ASP A 547 24.50 1.50 -29.65
C ASP A 547 25.50 1.51 -30.83
N GLY A 548 26.49 2.39 -30.73
CA GLY A 548 27.48 2.65 -31.77
C GLY A 548 26.97 3.37 -33.03
N THR A 549 25.65 3.52 -33.22
CA THR A 549 25.04 4.21 -34.37
C THR A 549 24.49 5.60 -34.00
N GLY A 550 23.98 5.75 -32.78
CA GLY A 550 23.33 6.98 -32.31
C GLY A 550 21.81 6.96 -32.50
N TYR A 551 21.21 8.14 -32.53
CA TYR A 551 19.76 8.36 -32.58
C TYR A 551 19.28 8.44 -34.03
N LYS A 552 18.44 7.50 -34.46
CA LYS A 552 17.81 7.54 -35.78
C LYS A 552 16.59 8.46 -35.74
N PHE A 553 16.80 9.75 -36.01
CA PHE A 553 15.80 10.79 -35.84
C PHE A 553 15.63 11.67 -37.08
N GLU A 554 14.38 11.82 -37.52
CA GLU A 554 13.92 12.55 -38.71
C GLU A 554 14.73 12.22 -39.97
N GLY A 555 14.91 10.92 -40.23
CA GLY A 555 15.61 10.40 -41.41
C GLY A 555 17.13 10.51 -41.37
N SER A 556 17.72 10.91 -40.24
CA SER A 556 19.17 11.04 -40.06
C SER A 556 19.63 10.33 -38.78
N ASN A 557 20.86 9.79 -38.78
CA ASN A 557 21.49 9.37 -37.52
C ASN A 557 22.15 10.60 -36.88
N ARG A 558 21.82 10.85 -35.62
CA ARG A 558 22.30 11.99 -34.83
C ARG A 558 23.05 11.51 -33.61
N THR A 559 24.05 12.27 -33.21
CA THR A 559 24.72 12.15 -31.91
C THR A 559 23.89 12.82 -30.81
N ALA A 560 24.16 12.52 -29.54
CA ALA A 560 23.54 13.19 -28.40
C ALA A 560 23.69 14.72 -28.46
N ALA A 561 24.84 15.20 -28.94
CA ALA A 561 25.10 16.63 -29.13
C ALA A 561 24.22 17.25 -30.23
N GLU A 562 23.97 16.53 -31.33
CA GLU A 562 23.07 16.98 -32.40
C GLU A 562 21.61 16.93 -31.97
N MET A 563 21.20 15.93 -31.18
CA MET A 563 19.89 15.89 -30.53
C MET A 563 19.70 17.08 -29.58
N THR A 564 20.70 17.34 -28.73
CA THR A 564 20.72 18.50 -27.82
C THR A 564 20.60 19.83 -28.56
N ALA A 565 21.32 19.99 -29.68
CA ALA A 565 21.22 21.19 -30.52
C ALA A 565 19.82 21.35 -31.12
N PHE A 566 19.20 20.24 -31.54
CA PHE A 566 17.82 20.23 -32.03
C PHE A 566 16.81 20.65 -30.96
N TYR A 567 16.89 20.09 -29.74
CA TYR A 567 16.02 20.49 -28.64
C TYR A 567 16.22 21.95 -28.24
N THR A 568 17.45 22.45 -28.26
CA THR A 568 17.75 23.87 -28.03
C THR A 568 17.01 24.75 -29.04
N GLU A 569 17.05 24.38 -30.33
CA GLU A 569 16.31 25.11 -31.36
C GLU A 569 14.79 25.09 -31.13
N LEU A 570 14.23 23.96 -30.70
CA LEU A 570 12.80 23.85 -30.39
C LEU A 570 12.40 24.71 -29.19
N VAL A 571 13.18 24.70 -28.11
CA VAL A 571 12.90 25.48 -26.89
C VAL A 571 13.00 26.98 -27.14
N ASP A 572 13.87 27.40 -28.07
CA ASP A 572 13.98 28.79 -28.50
C ASP A 572 12.83 29.20 -29.45
N ALA A 573 12.33 28.29 -30.29
CA ALA A 573 11.27 28.56 -31.28
C ALA A 573 9.85 28.46 -30.70
N TYR A 574 9.63 27.58 -29.73
CA TYR A 574 8.33 27.27 -29.14
C TYR A 574 8.37 27.41 -27.62
N PRO A 575 7.23 27.75 -26.95
CA PRO A 575 7.19 27.79 -25.49
C PRO A 575 7.04 26.38 -24.91
N ILE A 576 8.08 25.56 -25.13
CA ILE A 576 8.21 24.24 -24.53
C ILE A 576 8.66 24.42 -23.08
N VAL A 577 7.92 23.81 -22.16
CA VAL A 577 8.19 23.87 -20.71
C VAL A 577 8.77 22.56 -20.16
N SER A 578 8.57 21.44 -20.86
CA SER A 578 9.05 20.11 -20.45
C SER A 578 9.41 19.25 -21.65
N ILE A 579 10.51 18.52 -21.55
CA ILE A 579 10.94 17.46 -22.49
C ILE A 579 11.26 16.21 -21.66
N GLU A 580 10.58 15.12 -21.97
CA GLU A 580 10.74 13.79 -21.37
C GLU A 580 11.52 12.88 -22.33
N ASP A 581 12.41 12.08 -21.74
CA ASP A 581 13.34 11.15 -22.41
C ASP A 581 13.91 11.63 -23.75
N PRO A 582 14.56 12.82 -23.77
CA PRO A 582 15.21 13.37 -24.96
C PRO A 582 16.36 12.50 -25.49
N LEU A 583 16.94 11.64 -24.67
CA LEU A 583 18.09 10.79 -24.95
C LEU A 583 17.84 9.39 -24.38
N ASP A 584 18.66 8.43 -24.81
CA ASP A 584 18.58 7.02 -24.43
C ASP A 584 18.74 6.81 -22.92
N GLU A 585 18.13 5.76 -22.38
CA GLU A 585 18.08 5.47 -20.93
C GLU A 585 19.47 5.25 -20.29
N ASP A 586 20.49 4.92 -21.08
CA ASP A 586 21.87 4.70 -20.62
C ASP A 586 22.90 5.73 -21.13
N ASP A 587 22.49 6.74 -21.91
CA ASP A 587 23.36 7.82 -22.39
C ASP A 587 23.59 8.91 -21.31
N TRP A 588 24.11 8.50 -20.15
CA TRP A 588 24.32 9.37 -18.99
C TRP A 588 25.17 10.62 -19.31
N ASP A 589 26.21 10.48 -20.13
CA ASP A 589 27.07 11.60 -20.52
C ASP A 589 26.29 12.61 -21.38
N GLY A 590 25.46 12.12 -22.31
CA GLY A 590 24.54 12.94 -23.09
C GLY A 590 23.52 13.67 -22.23
N TRP A 591 22.90 12.97 -21.26
CA TRP A 591 21.94 13.55 -20.32
C TRP A 591 22.53 14.68 -19.47
N VAL A 592 23.74 14.49 -18.92
CA VAL A 592 24.44 15.54 -18.15
C VAL A 592 24.73 16.74 -19.04
N ALA A 593 25.26 16.52 -20.25
CA ALA A 593 25.55 17.61 -21.18
C ALA A 593 24.29 18.39 -21.61
N LEU A 594 23.18 17.69 -21.87
CA LEU A 594 21.89 18.29 -22.17
C LEU A 594 21.38 19.13 -21.00
N THR A 595 21.49 18.59 -19.78
CA THR A 595 21.05 19.25 -18.55
C THR A 595 21.83 20.53 -18.28
N ASP A 596 23.15 20.48 -18.43
CA ASP A 596 24.03 21.65 -18.32
C ASP A 596 23.66 22.74 -19.36
N GLN A 597 23.24 22.33 -20.57
CA GLN A 597 22.98 23.25 -21.65
C GLN A 597 21.62 23.96 -21.56
N ILE A 598 20.54 23.24 -21.22
CA ILE A 598 19.17 23.78 -21.26
C ILE A 598 18.33 23.54 -20.00
N GLY A 599 18.83 22.80 -19.00
CA GLY A 599 18.07 22.42 -17.80
C GLY A 599 17.62 23.59 -16.92
N ASN A 600 18.17 24.79 -17.09
CA ASN A 600 17.68 26.00 -16.44
C ASN A 600 16.53 26.70 -17.20
N LYS A 601 16.30 26.35 -18.47
CA LYS A 601 15.25 26.93 -19.34
C LYS A 601 14.03 26.03 -19.47
N VAL A 602 14.23 24.71 -19.41
CA VAL A 602 13.19 23.70 -19.65
C VAL A 602 13.30 22.60 -18.60
N GLN A 603 12.16 22.02 -18.23
CA GLN A 603 12.13 20.80 -17.43
C GLN A 603 12.61 19.63 -18.29
N LEU A 604 13.52 18.82 -17.76
CA LEU A 604 14.03 17.59 -18.35
C LEU A 604 13.59 16.44 -17.45
N VAL A 605 12.66 15.63 -17.95
CA VAL A 605 12.03 14.55 -17.20
C VAL A 605 12.69 13.23 -17.60
N GLY A 606 13.25 12.51 -16.64
CA GLY A 606 13.66 11.12 -16.82
C GLY A 606 12.51 10.17 -16.53
N ASP A 607 12.12 9.37 -17.51
CA ASP A 607 11.16 8.27 -17.40
C ASP A 607 11.91 6.93 -17.43
N ASP A 608 12.30 6.42 -18.60
CA ASP A 608 13.11 5.20 -18.74
C ASP A 608 14.51 5.38 -18.13
N LEU A 609 15.03 6.62 -18.11
CA LEU A 609 16.29 6.95 -17.42
C LEU A 609 16.27 6.52 -15.95
N PHE A 610 15.14 6.70 -15.25
CA PHE A 610 15.03 6.49 -13.82
C PHE A 610 14.13 5.33 -13.43
N VAL A 611 13.18 4.93 -14.26
CA VAL A 611 12.18 3.85 -14.03
C VAL A 611 11.54 3.89 -12.64
N THR A 612 11.29 5.09 -12.11
CA THR A 612 10.79 5.30 -10.73
C THR A 612 11.65 4.59 -9.66
N ASN A 613 12.92 4.30 -9.94
CA ASN A 613 13.83 3.57 -9.06
C ASN A 613 14.73 4.55 -8.27
N PRO A 614 14.68 4.53 -6.92
CA PRO A 614 15.51 5.41 -6.10
C PRO A 614 17.02 5.31 -6.37
N GLU A 615 17.56 4.14 -6.72
CA GLU A 615 19.00 3.95 -6.96
C GLU A 615 19.44 4.67 -8.25
N ARG A 616 18.70 4.51 -9.36
CA ARG A 616 18.99 5.22 -10.62
C ARG A 616 18.76 6.71 -10.48
N LEU A 617 17.72 7.11 -9.76
CA LEU A 617 17.46 8.52 -9.45
C LEU A 617 18.60 9.14 -8.64
N GLU A 618 19.11 8.44 -7.62
CA GLU A 618 20.27 8.90 -6.84
C GLU A 618 21.51 9.09 -7.73
N GLU A 619 21.78 8.14 -8.63
CA GLU A 619 22.87 8.26 -9.60
C GLU A 619 22.69 9.49 -10.50
N GLY A 620 21.48 9.73 -11.01
CA GLY A 620 21.16 10.91 -11.82
C GLY A 620 21.35 12.22 -11.07
N ILE A 621 20.87 12.31 -9.83
CA ILE A 621 21.06 13.47 -8.95
C ILE A 621 22.55 13.74 -8.72
N VAL A 622 23.34 12.70 -8.43
CA VAL A 622 24.79 12.83 -8.18
C VAL A 622 25.54 13.28 -9.42
N LYS A 623 25.14 12.82 -10.61
CA LYS A 623 25.75 13.20 -11.89
C LYS A 623 25.28 14.57 -12.41
N GLY A 624 24.11 15.04 -11.96
CA GLY A 624 23.46 16.23 -12.50
C GLY A 624 22.71 15.96 -13.82
N ALA A 625 22.14 14.76 -13.96
CA ALA A 625 21.34 14.37 -15.12
C ALA A 625 19.85 14.64 -14.88
N ALA A 626 19.19 15.31 -15.83
CA ALA A 626 17.79 15.74 -15.75
C ALA A 626 17.50 16.73 -14.60
N ASN A 627 16.24 17.12 -14.43
CA ASN A 627 15.78 17.93 -13.28
C ASN A 627 14.36 17.56 -12.82
N ALA A 628 13.81 16.48 -13.35
CA ALA A 628 12.52 15.94 -12.95
C ALA A 628 12.45 14.42 -13.15
N LEU A 629 11.58 13.79 -12.36
CA LEU A 629 11.27 12.36 -12.41
C LEU A 629 9.85 12.16 -12.94
N LEU A 630 9.67 11.30 -13.94
CA LEU A 630 8.35 10.74 -14.23
C LEU A 630 8.07 9.61 -13.24
N VAL A 631 6.91 9.65 -12.58
CA VAL A 631 6.56 8.71 -11.51
C VAL A 631 5.48 7.76 -12.02
N LYS A 632 5.86 6.50 -12.23
CA LYS A 632 4.96 5.41 -12.60
C LYS A 632 5.01 4.34 -11.52
N VAL A 633 3.94 4.25 -10.73
CA VAL A 633 3.83 3.33 -9.58
C VAL A 633 4.19 1.87 -9.91
N ASN A 634 3.89 1.42 -11.13
CA ASN A 634 4.11 0.04 -11.55
C ASN A 634 5.54 -0.25 -12.04
N GLN A 635 6.36 0.77 -12.30
CA GLN A 635 7.78 0.57 -12.61
C GLN A 635 8.58 0.14 -11.37
N ILE A 636 8.17 0.59 -10.18
CA ILE A 636 8.83 0.24 -8.92
C ILE A 636 8.08 -0.84 -8.13
N GLY A 637 6.75 -0.88 -8.17
CA GLY A 637 5.95 -2.03 -7.75
C GLY A 637 5.33 -1.96 -6.35
N THR A 638 5.60 -0.94 -5.53
CA THR A 638 4.87 -0.68 -4.27
C THR A 638 4.63 0.83 -4.07
N LEU A 639 3.63 1.17 -3.25
CA LEU A 639 3.32 2.56 -2.92
C LEU A 639 4.48 3.21 -2.15
N THR A 640 5.07 2.52 -1.18
CA THR A 640 6.11 3.11 -0.33
C THR A 640 7.42 3.34 -1.07
N GLU A 641 7.85 2.45 -1.96
CA GLU A 641 9.01 2.70 -2.82
C GLU A 641 8.73 3.86 -3.80
N THR A 642 7.49 4.00 -4.30
CA THR A 642 7.09 5.16 -5.11
C THR A 642 7.24 6.46 -4.32
N LEU A 643 6.76 6.49 -3.07
CA LEU A 643 6.86 7.65 -2.20
C LEU A 643 8.32 7.97 -1.83
N ASP A 644 9.18 6.96 -1.67
CA ASP A 644 10.61 7.15 -1.45
C ASP A 644 11.32 7.78 -2.66
N ALA A 645 10.97 7.36 -3.88
CA ALA A 645 11.48 7.99 -5.11
C ALA A 645 11.04 9.46 -5.23
N VAL A 646 9.76 9.75 -4.93
CA VAL A 646 9.22 11.11 -4.93
C VAL A 646 9.92 12.00 -3.89
N ASP A 647 10.05 11.52 -2.65
CA ASP A 647 10.71 12.25 -1.57
C ASP A 647 12.20 12.50 -1.88
N LEU A 648 12.90 11.52 -2.46
CA LEU A 648 14.29 11.67 -2.91
C LEU A 648 14.41 12.75 -3.99
N ALA A 649 13.53 12.75 -4.99
CA ALA A 649 13.50 13.79 -6.03
C ALA A 649 13.27 15.18 -5.41
N HIS A 650 12.20 15.34 -4.62
CA HIS A 650 11.81 16.62 -4.05
C HIS A 650 12.87 17.21 -3.12
N ARG A 651 13.49 16.39 -2.26
CA ARG A 651 14.56 16.84 -1.35
C ARG A 651 15.83 17.30 -2.08
N ASN A 652 16.03 16.85 -3.31
CA ASN A 652 17.16 17.25 -4.16
C ASN A 652 16.77 18.28 -5.23
N GLY A 653 15.58 18.89 -5.11
CA GLY A 653 15.14 19.98 -5.99
C GLY A 653 14.62 19.52 -7.36
N TYR A 654 14.48 18.21 -7.58
CA TYR A 654 13.82 17.69 -8.78
C TYR A 654 12.31 17.87 -8.66
N LYS A 655 11.65 18.13 -9.79
CA LYS A 655 10.19 18.04 -9.88
C LYS A 655 9.77 16.59 -10.07
N THR A 656 8.52 16.27 -9.75
CA THR A 656 7.94 14.97 -10.07
C THR A 656 6.68 15.16 -10.91
N MET A 657 6.47 14.28 -11.87
CA MET A 657 5.28 14.25 -12.70
C MET A 657 4.65 12.88 -12.57
N MET A 658 3.49 12.81 -11.92
CA MET A 658 2.76 11.55 -11.73
C MET A 658 2.20 11.09 -13.08
N SER A 659 2.42 9.83 -13.45
CA SER A 659 2.12 9.36 -14.80
C SER A 659 1.23 8.11 -14.83
N HIS A 660 0.44 8.03 -15.89
CA HIS A 660 -0.26 6.81 -16.32
C HIS A 660 0.69 5.84 -17.05
N ARG A 661 0.12 4.74 -17.57
CA ARG A 661 0.72 3.89 -18.62
C ARG A 661 -0.19 3.80 -19.85
N SER A 662 0.32 3.35 -21.00
CA SER A 662 -0.49 3.15 -22.22
C SER A 662 -1.64 2.15 -22.01
N GLY A 663 -1.45 1.09 -21.23
CA GLY A 663 -2.54 0.23 -20.72
C GLY A 663 -3.01 0.72 -19.36
N GLU A 664 -4.11 1.46 -19.33
CA GLU A 664 -4.73 1.95 -18.08
C GLU A 664 -6.03 1.24 -17.78
N THR A 665 -6.55 1.45 -16.58
CA THR A 665 -7.85 0.94 -16.14
C THR A 665 -8.77 2.10 -15.74
N GLU A 666 -9.96 1.80 -15.21
CA GLU A 666 -10.83 2.76 -14.55
C GLU A 666 -10.28 3.31 -13.21
N ASP A 667 -9.22 2.71 -12.68
CA ASP A 667 -8.60 3.11 -11.42
C ASP A 667 -8.12 4.57 -11.47
N THR A 668 -8.32 5.34 -10.42
CA THR A 668 -7.95 6.78 -10.39
C THR A 668 -6.83 7.11 -9.41
N THR A 669 -6.09 6.12 -8.91
CA THR A 669 -5.10 6.27 -7.82
C THR A 669 -4.09 7.38 -8.10
N ILE A 670 -3.59 7.47 -9.32
CA ILE A 670 -2.58 8.47 -9.69
C ILE A 670 -3.09 9.92 -9.60
N ALA A 671 -4.40 10.17 -9.69
CA ALA A 671 -4.97 11.50 -9.46
C ALA A 671 -4.83 11.90 -7.99
N ASP A 672 -5.20 10.99 -7.08
CA ASP A 672 -5.05 11.18 -5.64
C ASP A 672 -3.58 11.29 -5.25
N LEU A 673 -2.69 10.44 -5.80
CA LEU A 673 -1.26 10.49 -5.51
C LEU A 673 -0.59 11.78 -5.97
N ALA A 674 -0.97 12.33 -7.13
CA ALA A 674 -0.43 13.61 -7.61
C ALA A 674 -0.70 14.75 -6.62
N VAL A 675 -1.90 14.77 -6.02
CA VAL A 675 -2.27 15.77 -5.00
C VAL A 675 -1.65 15.44 -3.64
N ALA A 676 -1.61 14.17 -3.26
CA ALA A 676 -1.05 13.69 -1.99
C ALA A 676 0.39 14.14 -1.81
N VAL A 677 1.23 13.93 -2.83
CA VAL A 677 2.64 14.29 -2.80
C VAL A 677 2.91 15.73 -3.24
N GLY A 678 1.87 16.44 -3.68
CA GLY A 678 2.01 17.80 -4.24
C GLY A 678 2.97 17.85 -5.43
N SER A 679 2.89 16.87 -6.35
CA SER A 679 3.76 16.80 -7.54
C SER A 679 3.70 18.09 -8.37
N GLY A 680 2.53 18.73 -8.37
CA GLY A 680 2.25 19.93 -9.17
C GLY A 680 2.09 19.63 -10.66
N GLN A 681 2.28 18.38 -11.09
CA GLN A 681 2.23 17.95 -12.49
C GLN A 681 1.67 16.52 -12.61
N ILE A 682 0.89 16.26 -13.66
CA ILE A 682 0.35 14.93 -13.97
C ILE A 682 0.34 14.69 -15.49
N LYS A 683 0.76 13.51 -15.93
CA LYS A 683 0.68 13.02 -17.32
C LYS A 683 -0.30 11.86 -17.36
N THR A 684 -1.54 12.13 -17.78
CA THR A 684 -2.60 11.11 -17.81
C THR A 684 -3.35 11.04 -19.14
N GLY A 685 -2.74 11.54 -20.22
CA GLY A 685 -3.21 11.37 -21.60
C GLY A 685 -4.14 12.47 -22.10
N ALA A 686 -4.79 12.24 -23.23
CA ALA A 686 -5.71 13.19 -23.84
C ALA A 686 -6.99 13.37 -22.98
N PRO A 687 -7.75 14.46 -23.16
CA PRO A 687 -9.13 14.57 -22.67
C PRO A 687 -10.10 13.72 -23.52
N ALA A 688 -9.73 12.46 -23.79
CA ALA A 688 -10.46 11.45 -24.53
C ALA A 688 -10.12 10.06 -23.98
N ARG A 689 -11.04 9.10 -24.18
CA ARG A 689 -11.01 7.74 -23.60
C ARG A 689 -11.14 7.73 -22.06
N SER A 690 -12.05 6.91 -21.54
CA SER A 690 -12.49 7.02 -20.14
C SER A 690 -11.41 6.64 -19.13
N GLU A 691 -10.47 5.78 -19.49
CA GLU A 691 -9.32 5.43 -18.64
C GLU A 691 -8.38 6.62 -18.39
N ARG A 692 -8.42 7.65 -19.25
CA ARG A 692 -7.70 8.92 -19.07
C ARG A 692 -8.59 9.92 -18.33
N VAL A 693 -9.79 10.12 -18.88
CA VAL A 693 -10.77 11.10 -18.39
C VAL A 693 -11.24 10.78 -16.96
N ALA A 694 -11.21 9.52 -16.51
CA ALA A 694 -11.52 9.16 -15.13
C ALA A 694 -10.58 9.85 -14.13
N LYS A 695 -9.29 9.98 -14.44
CA LYS A 695 -8.30 10.66 -13.58
C LYS A 695 -8.56 12.16 -13.55
N TYR A 696 -8.86 12.77 -14.70
CA TYR A 696 -9.28 14.17 -14.75
C TYR A 696 -10.57 14.44 -13.96
N ASN A 697 -11.54 13.54 -14.06
CA ASN A 697 -12.77 13.64 -13.27
C ASN A 697 -12.51 13.46 -11.76
N GLN A 698 -11.54 12.62 -11.38
CA GLN A 698 -11.14 12.51 -9.98
C GLN A 698 -10.47 13.79 -9.47
N LEU A 699 -9.60 14.41 -10.26
CA LEU A 699 -9.01 15.71 -9.92
C LEU A 699 -10.05 16.83 -9.79
N LEU A 700 -11.11 16.82 -10.61
CA LEU A 700 -12.26 17.73 -10.43
C LEU A 700 -12.95 17.51 -9.07
N ARG A 701 -13.15 16.25 -8.65
CA ARG A 701 -13.75 15.93 -7.33
C ARG A 701 -12.84 16.34 -6.18
N ILE A 702 -11.52 16.12 -6.30
CA ILE A 702 -10.55 16.54 -5.29
C ILE A 702 -10.55 18.06 -5.16
N GLU A 703 -10.54 18.80 -6.27
CA GLU A 703 -10.63 20.26 -6.27
C GLU A 703 -11.94 20.76 -5.62
N GLU A 704 -13.08 20.13 -5.94
CA GLU A 704 -14.38 20.43 -5.33
C GLU A 704 -14.39 20.17 -3.81
N ASN A 705 -13.85 19.01 -3.38
CA ASN A 705 -13.76 18.62 -1.96
C ASN A 705 -12.85 19.55 -1.16
N LEU A 706 -11.77 20.05 -1.76
CA LEU A 706 -10.85 20.99 -1.14
C LEU A 706 -11.42 22.42 -1.04
N GLY A 707 -12.31 22.81 -1.96
CA GLY A 707 -12.91 24.15 -2.00
C GLY A 707 -11.85 25.26 -1.98
N ASP A 708 -11.99 26.22 -1.08
CA ASP A 708 -11.06 27.36 -0.96
C ASP A 708 -9.62 26.96 -0.55
N ALA A 709 -9.40 25.73 -0.09
CA ALA A 709 -8.06 25.20 0.20
C ALA A 709 -7.29 24.81 -1.08
N ALA A 710 -8.00 24.50 -2.18
CA ALA A 710 -7.38 24.05 -3.41
C ALA A 710 -6.47 25.13 -4.01
N ARG A 711 -5.28 24.73 -4.46
CA ARG A 711 -4.37 25.59 -5.22
C ARG A 711 -3.96 24.87 -6.49
N TYR A 712 -4.16 25.50 -7.64
CA TYR A 712 -3.64 24.97 -8.90
C TYR A 712 -2.17 25.37 -9.06
N ALA A 713 -1.30 24.43 -9.43
CA ALA A 713 0.13 24.66 -9.51
C ALA A 713 0.52 25.71 -10.58
N GLY A 714 -0.18 25.75 -11.73
CA GLY A 714 0.04 26.74 -12.77
C GLY A 714 1.50 26.84 -13.27
N GLU A 715 1.91 28.04 -13.69
CA GLU A 715 3.25 28.27 -14.26
C GLU A 715 4.41 27.99 -13.29
N VAL A 716 4.20 28.12 -11.98
CA VAL A 716 5.27 27.91 -10.97
C VAL A 716 5.71 26.44 -10.84
N ALA A 717 5.00 25.52 -11.50
CA ALA A 717 5.42 24.13 -11.63
C ALA A 717 6.69 23.97 -12.48
N PHE A 718 7.08 24.97 -13.29
CA PHE A 718 8.15 24.83 -14.29
C PHE A 718 9.33 25.79 -14.06
N PRO A 719 10.57 25.35 -14.33
CA PRO A 719 11.77 26.18 -14.16
C PRO A 719 11.76 27.42 -15.06
N ARG A 720 11.14 27.35 -16.24
CA ARG A 720 11.02 28.47 -17.20
C ARG A 720 10.41 29.74 -16.60
N PHE A 721 9.57 29.59 -15.57
CA PHE A 721 8.87 30.69 -14.91
C PHE A 721 9.30 30.87 -13.45
N ALA A 722 10.37 30.19 -13.01
CA ALA A 722 10.91 30.38 -11.68
C ALA A 722 11.41 31.82 -11.52
N PHE A 723 11.13 32.43 -10.36
CA PHE A 723 11.66 33.75 -10.04
C PHE A 723 13.19 33.69 -9.95
N GLU A 724 13.89 34.48 -10.78
CA GLU A 724 15.30 34.79 -10.53
C GLU A 724 15.38 35.55 -9.19
N GLY A 725 15.98 34.91 -8.18
CA GLY A 725 16.18 35.47 -6.84
C GLY A 725 17.19 36.60 -6.80
#